data_AF-A0A6M3XDU5-F1
#
_entry.id   AF-A0A6M3XDU5-F1
#
_cell.length_a   1.000
_cell.length_b   1.000
_cell.length_c   1.000
_cell.angle_alpha   90.00
_cell.angle_beta   90.00
_cell.angle_gamma   90.00
#
_symmetry.space_group_name_H-M   'P 1'
#
loop_
_entity.id
_entity.type
_entity.pdbx_description
1 polymer ?
#
loop_
_entity_poly.entity_id
_entity_poly.type
_entity_poly.pdbx_seq_one_letter_code
_entity_poly.pdbx_strand_id
1 'polypeptide(L)'
;MSREEEIELTSIKGIGPVTAQKLKELDITVDKLAVLRPEELSSELNITKKAAKDICNDAKDKALPRVIPVRTFNEQKRHIKEVVQRIPTGSTALDDIMGGGWRTESLHLLKGEYSSGKTQLAMQAAINVLKYLKRKIIWIETETGSVAGDSVIFVYNKLTKEYRTFFIEEFVNLIKNNILESTNFETPSVSINGEIVWKSILDVYAHQNTGRMNNIKGFSTGSVQLTPNHSTMVLNCKEDHGEYKDKKIRIERADSITFNDRLIVPTSIEENPIDWKFNISVVNFLGSNQYSRSWKILCKKISLDKDLSFILGAYLAEGSMTSGKYIRFSLGKSDREKQFAEKISSSIFNIFDCRPSILYSREGYITVQLCNKFAFRLFADIFGLERKSSFTKNIPVQMFNTSIENRNSFYNGYLTGDGYFDNIKKKWKFFTVSKRLAYDMLYLYLQDGIPVSINKDDNGFSGFVLADRKQIRGIRYGSSIGKKIVYNRSYPSQEEVYDLCLGNKDEEDNFLVNGIFVHNTFSPGRFEEMAKAVGVTIDGDNDFIFIPSTGSSTPYMQYLSYQRAIQIMLEKKLDVGLIVVDSFNASFREFYSGREMLPDRAREEARHLGYLDNISAKYNIAVILTGQVMGIPDPGGQLGERVKTGHTKVAYGGDILFHWCTYIISLDQMSSEKGGEWEAVLADSPDKPRAKCRFRIVSAGVRDIIK
;
A
#
# COMPACT_ATOMS: atom_id res chain seq x y z
N MET A 1 24.49 -18.26 21.90
CA MET A 1 23.79 -19.32 22.67
C MET A 1 24.33 -20.67 22.23
N SER A 2 24.75 -21.51 23.18
CA SER A 2 24.99 -22.93 22.95
C SER A 2 23.75 -23.54 22.29
N ARG A 3 23.94 -24.24 21.16
CA ARG A 3 22.89 -25.05 20.55
C ARG A 3 22.47 -26.10 21.57
N GLU A 4 21.30 -25.95 22.17
CA GLU A 4 20.72 -27.03 22.97
C GLU A 4 20.53 -28.25 22.05
N GLU A 5 21.10 -29.39 22.43
CA GLU A 5 21.10 -30.63 21.66
C GLU A 5 19.67 -31.01 21.25
N GLU A 6 19.46 -31.28 19.97
CA GLU A 6 18.16 -31.65 19.40
C GLU A 6 17.70 -32.99 19.99
N ILE A 7 16.44 -33.10 20.43
CA ILE A 7 15.93 -34.37 20.98
C ILE A 7 15.85 -35.37 19.82
N GLU A 8 16.55 -36.49 19.93
CA GLU A 8 16.49 -37.53 18.92
C GLU A 8 15.08 -38.14 18.85
N LEU A 9 14.52 -38.28 17.65
CA LEU A 9 13.21 -38.89 17.42
C LEU A 9 13.12 -40.32 17.98
N THR A 10 14.23 -41.06 17.96
CA THR A 10 14.38 -42.42 18.52
C THR A 10 14.24 -42.46 20.04
N SER A 11 14.35 -41.32 20.72
CA SER A 11 14.12 -41.25 22.16
C SER A 11 12.62 -41.31 22.53
N ILE A 12 11.71 -41.08 21.57
CA ILE A 12 10.26 -41.08 21.80
C ILE A 12 9.72 -42.51 21.81
N LYS A 13 8.91 -42.82 22.82
CA LYS A 13 8.31 -44.14 23.00
C LYS A 13 7.39 -44.45 21.82
N GLY A 14 7.64 -45.56 21.14
CA GLY A 14 6.90 -45.97 19.94
C GLY A 14 7.53 -45.52 18.62
N ILE A 15 8.65 -44.80 18.63
CA ILE A 15 9.42 -44.44 17.44
C ILE A 15 10.68 -45.31 17.35
N GLY A 16 10.69 -46.25 16.39
CA GLY A 16 11.90 -46.99 16.01
C GLY A 16 12.73 -46.27 14.94
N PRO A 17 13.92 -46.80 14.57
CA PRO A 17 14.82 -46.16 13.60
C PRO A 17 14.18 -45.85 12.24
N VAL A 18 13.37 -46.79 11.73
CA VAL A 18 12.67 -46.65 10.44
C VAL A 18 11.61 -45.55 10.50
N THR A 19 10.85 -45.48 11.59
CA THR A 19 9.84 -44.43 11.82
C THR A 19 10.50 -43.07 12.00
N ALA A 20 11.61 -43.02 12.72
CA ALA A 20 12.41 -41.80 12.89
C ALA A 20 12.93 -41.27 11.54
N GLN A 21 13.37 -42.14 10.64
CA GLN A 21 13.83 -41.74 9.31
C GLN A 21 12.70 -41.17 8.45
N LYS A 22 11.52 -41.82 8.43
CA LYS A 22 10.33 -41.30 7.73
C LYS A 22 9.90 -39.94 8.27
N LEU A 23 9.93 -39.75 9.59
CA LEU A 23 9.61 -38.47 10.21
C LEU A 23 10.61 -37.37 9.85
N LYS A 24 11.91 -37.71 9.75
CA LYS A 24 12.93 -36.77 9.25
C LYS A 24 12.70 -36.38 7.79
N GLU A 25 12.30 -37.31 6.93
CA GLU A 25 11.97 -37.05 5.52
C GLU A 25 10.76 -36.10 5.37
N LEU A 26 9.83 -36.13 6.33
CA LEU A 26 8.68 -35.22 6.42
C LEU A 26 8.99 -33.90 7.13
N ASP A 27 10.25 -33.65 7.51
CA ASP A 27 10.67 -32.49 8.33
C ASP A 27 9.94 -32.41 9.68
N ILE A 28 9.56 -33.55 10.26
CA ILE A 28 8.85 -33.63 11.54
C ILE A 28 9.85 -33.87 12.68
N THR A 29 10.04 -32.84 13.51
CA THR A 29 10.84 -32.88 14.74
C THR A 29 10.01 -33.34 15.95
N VAL A 30 10.66 -33.65 17.08
CA VAL A 30 9.98 -33.96 18.35
C VAL A 30 9.03 -32.83 18.79
N ASP A 31 9.44 -31.57 18.58
CA ASP A 31 8.59 -30.41 18.89
C ASP A 31 7.34 -30.35 18.00
N LYS A 32 7.47 -30.67 16.70
CA LYS A 32 6.31 -30.79 15.79
C LYS A 32 5.41 -31.96 16.20
N LEU A 33 5.98 -33.10 16.60
CA LEU A 33 5.21 -34.25 17.13
C LEU A 33 4.39 -33.90 18.38
N ALA A 34 4.92 -33.02 19.24
CA ALA A 34 4.23 -32.58 20.44
C ALA A 34 2.98 -31.72 20.14
N VAL A 35 2.87 -31.12 18.95
CA VAL A 35 1.72 -30.27 18.55
C VAL A 35 0.86 -30.86 17.44
N LEU A 36 1.32 -31.92 16.77
CA LEU A 36 0.57 -32.67 15.76
C LEU A 36 -0.71 -33.29 16.33
N ARG A 37 -1.76 -33.34 15.52
CA ARG A 37 -2.98 -34.08 15.89
C ARG A 37 -2.74 -35.58 15.69
N PRO A 38 -3.17 -36.46 16.63
CA PRO A 38 -3.00 -37.89 16.47
C PRO A 38 -3.59 -38.44 15.15
N GLU A 39 -4.64 -37.81 14.63
CA GLU A 39 -5.21 -38.13 13.30
C GLU A 39 -4.22 -37.90 12.16
N GLU A 40 -3.53 -36.77 12.16
CA GLU A 40 -2.59 -36.37 11.11
C GLU A 40 -1.40 -37.33 11.11
N LEU A 41 -0.81 -37.57 12.29
CA LEU A 41 0.30 -38.50 12.45
C LEU A 41 -0.10 -39.95 12.10
N SER A 42 -1.32 -40.35 12.45
CA SER A 42 -1.86 -41.67 12.11
C SER A 42 -1.97 -41.86 10.60
N SER A 43 -2.40 -40.85 9.86
CA SER A 43 -2.47 -40.87 8.39
C SER A 43 -1.08 -40.86 7.74
N GLU A 44 -0.14 -40.04 8.22
CA GLU A 44 1.20 -39.94 7.64
C GLU A 44 2.04 -41.21 7.84
N LEU A 45 2.00 -41.80 9.04
CA LEU A 45 2.78 -42.99 9.38
C LEU A 45 2.05 -44.30 9.11
N ASN A 46 0.77 -44.25 8.72
CA ASN A 46 -0.11 -45.41 8.54
C ASN A 46 -0.13 -46.32 9.79
N ILE A 47 -0.28 -45.71 10.97
CA ILE A 47 -0.35 -46.38 12.28
C ILE A 47 -1.72 -46.19 12.92
N THR A 48 -2.04 -47.00 13.94
CA THR A 48 -3.30 -46.84 14.67
C THR A 48 -3.37 -45.47 15.39
N LYS A 49 -4.56 -44.87 15.49
CA LYS A 49 -4.78 -43.63 16.25
C LYS A 49 -4.30 -43.70 17.69
N LYS A 50 -4.38 -44.88 18.32
CA LYS A 50 -3.89 -45.11 19.68
C LYS A 50 -2.37 -44.97 19.74
N ALA A 51 -1.64 -45.66 18.85
CA ALA A 51 -0.18 -45.54 18.77
C ALA A 51 0.26 -44.11 18.44
N ALA A 52 -0.41 -43.43 17.51
CA ALA A 52 -0.15 -42.02 17.20
C ALA A 52 -0.36 -41.11 18.42
N LYS A 53 -1.44 -41.32 19.18
CA LYS A 53 -1.71 -40.56 20.41
C LYS A 53 -0.65 -40.79 21.48
N ASP A 54 -0.20 -42.03 21.67
CA ASP A 54 0.84 -42.37 22.64
C ASP A 54 2.18 -41.73 22.25
N ILE A 55 2.54 -41.73 20.96
CA ILE A 55 3.73 -41.04 20.43
C ILE A 55 3.63 -39.53 20.66
N CYS A 56 2.49 -38.90 20.32
CA CYS A 56 2.29 -37.46 20.53
C CYS A 56 2.36 -37.06 22.01
N ASN A 57 1.83 -37.89 22.92
CA ASN A 57 1.87 -37.61 24.35
C ASN A 57 3.28 -37.77 24.93
N ASP A 58 4.02 -38.81 24.55
CA ASP A 58 5.41 -38.97 25.00
C ASP A 58 6.31 -37.87 24.42
N ALA A 59 6.07 -37.45 23.16
CA ALA A 59 6.72 -36.29 22.58
C ALA A 59 6.38 -35.00 23.34
N LYS A 60 5.13 -34.80 23.76
CA LYS A 60 4.74 -33.66 24.63
C LYS A 60 5.48 -33.70 25.95
N ASP A 61 5.51 -34.82 26.66
CA ASP A 61 6.12 -34.93 27.99
C ASP A 61 7.63 -34.65 27.93
N LYS A 62 8.30 -35.09 26.86
CA LYS A 62 9.73 -34.85 26.65
C LYS A 62 10.06 -33.47 26.10
N ALA A 63 9.17 -32.89 25.30
CA ALA A 63 9.32 -31.54 24.77
C ALA A 63 8.95 -30.48 25.81
N LEU A 64 7.98 -30.72 26.71
CA LEU A 64 7.43 -29.72 27.63
C LEU A 64 8.51 -28.96 28.44
N PRO A 65 9.50 -29.65 29.06
CA PRO A 65 10.54 -28.98 29.85
C PRO A 65 11.46 -28.08 29.02
N ARG A 66 11.58 -28.34 27.72
CA ARG A 66 12.36 -27.55 26.77
C ARG A 66 11.54 -26.44 26.12
N VAL A 67 10.28 -26.72 25.82
CA VAL A 67 9.37 -25.81 25.09
C VAL A 67 8.81 -24.73 26.01
N ILE A 68 8.60 -25.03 27.30
CA ILE A 68 8.12 -24.08 28.30
C ILE A 68 9.23 -23.86 29.34
N PRO A 69 10.03 -22.79 29.22
CA PRO A 69 11.06 -22.51 30.21
C PRO A 69 10.42 -22.10 31.53
N VAL A 70 10.64 -22.90 32.58
CA VAL A 70 10.29 -22.53 33.95
C VAL A 70 11.52 -21.92 34.60
N ARG A 71 11.37 -20.70 35.12
CA ARG A 71 12.43 -19.98 35.83
C ARG A 71 11.94 -19.56 37.20
N THR A 72 12.75 -19.75 38.22
CA THR A 72 12.57 -19.08 39.51
C THR A 72 12.73 -17.57 39.34
N PHE A 73 12.27 -16.78 40.31
CA PHE A 73 12.42 -15.32 40.29
C PHE A 73 13.89 -14.86 40.14
N ASN A 74 14.83 -15.55 40.80
CA ASN A 74 16.26 -15.24 40.71
C ASN A 74 16.85 -15.62 39.34
N GLU A 75 16.43 -16.74 38.75
CA GLU A 75 16.83 -17.13 37.40
C GLU A 75 16.27 -16.17 36.35
N GLN A 76 15.02 -15.71 36.49
CA GLN A 76 14.47 -14.70 35.60
C GLN A 76 15.22 -13.36 35.72
N LYS A 77 15.61 -12.95 36.93
CA LYS A 77 16.48 -11.78 37.13
C LYS A 77 17.85 -11.95 36.47
N ARG A 78 18.47 -13.13 36.57
CA ARG A 78 19.74 -13.43 35.89
C ARG A 78 19.57 -13.42 34.38
N HIS A 79 18.52 -14.04 33.84
CA HIS A 79 18.20 -13.99 32.41
C HIS A 79 18.08 -12.55 31.91
N ILE A 80 17.33 -11.69 32.61
CA ILE A 80 17.22 -10.27 32.23
C ILE A 80 18.58 -9.57 32.25
N LYS A 81 19.47 -9.91 33.19
CA LYS A 81 20.79 -9.30 33.31
C LYS A 81 21.79 -9.81 32.27
N GLU A 82 21.71 -11.08 31.90
CA GLU A 82 22.71 -11.78 31.09
C GLU A 82 22.33 -11.88 29.62
N VAL A 83 21.03 -11.96 29.31
CA VAL A 83 20.53 -12.21 27.95
C VAL A 83 19.91 -10.96 27.34
N VAL A 84 19.10 -10.21 28.09
CA VAL A 84 18.42 -9.02 27.55
C VAL A 84 19.44 -7.90 27.30
N GLN A 85 19.47 -7.43 26.07
CA GLN A 85 20.36 -6.38 25.60
C GLN A 85 19.60 -5.05 25.51
N ARG A 86 20.36 -3.95 25.56
CA ARG A 86 19.85 -2.59 25.34
C ARG A 86 20.61 -1.98 24.17
N ILE A 87 19.89 -1.46 23.19
CA ILE A 87 20.45 -0.80 22.02
C ILE A 87 20.36 0.71 22.28
N PRO A 88 21.48 1.45 22.35
CA PRO A 88 21.45 2.90 22.55
C PRO A 88 20.59 3.60 21.49
N THR A 89 19.94 4.70 21.85
CA THR A 89 19.12 5.50 20.94
C THR A 89 19.94 6.52 20.17
N GLY A 90 21.15 6.84 20.62
CA GLY A 90 21.98 7.92 20.08
C GLY A 90 21.84 9.25 20.82
N SER A 91 20.89 9.35 21.77
CA SER A 91 20.75 10.45 22.72
C SER A 91 20.80 9.90 24.14
N THR A 92 21.72 10.42 24.95
CA THR A 92 21.81 10.06 26.37
C THR A 92 20.52 10.40 27.11
N ALA A 93 19.86 11.51 26.75
CA ALA A 93 18.59 11.89 27.35
C ALA A 93 17.45 10.89 27.06
N LEU A 94 17.41 10.33 25.85
CA LEU A 94 16.47 9.25 25.49
C LEU A 94 16.83 7.94 26.21
N ASP A 95 18.11 7.60 26.25
CA ASP A 95 18.59 6.39 26.94
C ASP A 95 18.28 6.44 28.44
N ASP A 96 18.41 7.60 29.08
CA ASP A 96 18.10 7.79 30.51
C ASP A 96 16.63 7.48 30.83
N ILE A 97 15.70 8.03 30.03
CA ILE A 97 14.27 7.78 30.25
C ILE A 97 13.89 6.33 29.91
N MET A 98 14.54 5.72 28.91
CA MET A 98 14.25 4.34 28.46
C MET A 98 14.99 3.26 29.26
N GLY A 99 15.94 3.63 30.14
CA GLY A 99 16.75 2.67 30.89
C GLY A 99 17.86 2.00 30.10
N GLY A 100 18.50 2.75 29.21
CA GLY A 100 19.64 2.33 28.39
C GLY A 100 19.33 2.17 26.91
N GLY A 101 18.13 2.58 26.46
CA GLY A 101 17.69 2.50 25.06
C GLY A 101 16.74 1.34 24.78
N TRP A 102 16.71 0.87 23.52
CA TRP A 102 15.77 -0.16 23.05
C TRP A 102 16.07 -1.52 23.66
N ARG A 103 15.11 -2.08 24.40
CA ARG A 103 15.25 -3.37 25.08
C ARG A 103 15.02 -4.52 24.10
N THR A 104 15.83 -5.56 24.09
CA THR A 104 15.46 -6.80 23.36
C THR A 104 14.38 -7.59 24.13
N GLU A 105 13.70 -8.55 23.49
CA GLU A 105 12.51 -9.21 24.05
C GLU A 105 11.40 -8.22 24.42
N SER A 106 11.19 -7.19 23.57
CA SER A 106 10.22 -6.13 23.85
C SER A 106 9.70 -5.47 22.58
N LEU A 107 8.44 -5.06 22.62
CA LEU A 107 7.77 -4.26 21.60
C LEU A 107 7.80 -2.78 22.01
N HIS A 108 8.20 -1.92 21.07
CA HIS A 108 8.30 -0.48 21.27
C HIS A 108 7.39 0.21 20.27
N LEU A 109 6.42 0.97 20.77
CA LEU A 109 5.56 1.80 19.94
C LEU A 109 6.11 3.22 19.89
N LEU A 110 6.52 3.65 18.70
CA LEU A 110 6.79 5.05 18.40
C LEU A 110 5.54 5.68 17.80
N LYS A 111 4.82 6.48 18.60
CA LYS A 111 3.61 7.18 18.15
C LYS A 111 3.86 8.67 18.00
N GLY A 112 3.23 9.28 16.99
CA GLY A 112 3.24 10.72 16.81
C GLY A 112 2.72 11.11 15.43
N GLU A 113 2.54 12.41 15.22
CA GLU A 113 2.04 12.96 13.96
C GLU A 113 2.96 12.69 12.77
N TYR A 114 2.49 12.96 11.56
CA TYR A 114 3.35 12.90 10.38
C TYR A 114 4.58 13.79 10.57
N SER A 115 5.74 13.36 10.08
CA SER A 115 7.02 14.08 10.24
C SER A 115 7.54 14.22 11.69
N SER A 116 6.98 13.50 12.67
CA SER A 116 7.44 13.57 14.07
C SER A 116 8.78 12.87 14.37
N GLY A 117 9.46 12.31 13.37
CA GLY A 117 10.77 11.65 13.53
C GLY A 117 10.74 10.15 13.83
N LYS A 118 9.57 9.49 13.81
CA LYS A 118 9.42 8.04 14.07
C LYS A 118 10.40 7.16 13.26
N THR A 119 10.36 7.29 11.93
CA THR A 119 11.22 6.54 11.01
C THR A 119 12.70 6.84 11.25
N GLN A 120 13.06 8.10 11.54
CA GLN A 120 14.45 8.48 11.83
C GLN A 120 14.97 7.81 13.12
N LEU A 121 14.14 7.67 14.15
CA LEU A 121 14.49 6.91 15.37
C LEU A 121 14.65 5.41 15.08
N ALA A 122 13.77 4.84 14.27
CA ALA A 122 13.87 3.43 13.87
C ALA A 122 15.13 3.16 13.02
N MET A 123 15.46 4.05 12.08
CA MET A 123 16.71 4.02 11.30
C MET A 123 17.93 4.11 12.22
N GLN A 124 17.92 5.01 13.20
CA GLN A 124 19.00 5.13 14.17
C GLN A 124 19.16 3.84 15.01
N ALA A 125 18.05 3.23 15.43
CA ALA A 125 18.07 1.96 16.16
C ALA A 125 18.71 0.84 15.33
N ALA A 126 18.34 0.73 14.05
CA ALA A 126 18.93 -0.21 13.11
C ALA A 126 20.45 -0.01 12.96
N ILE A 127 20.91 1.24 12.74
CA ILE A 127 22.34 1.55 12.69
C ILE A 127 23.05 1.14 13.99
N ASN A 128 22.42 1.39 15.14
CA ASN A 128 22.99 1.05 16.44
C ASN A 128 23.02 -0.46 16.68
N VAL A 129 22.10 -1.25 16.12
CA VAL A 129 22.19 -2.72 16.13
C VAL A 129 23.41 -3.20 15.35
N LEU A 130 23.64 -2.70 14.13
CA LEU A 130 24.83 -3.03 13.34
C LEU A 130 26.12 -2.58 14.05
N LYS A 131 26.06 -1.42 14.72
CA LYS A 131 27.22 -0.86 15.42
C LYS A 131 27.59 -1.66 16.67
N TYR A 132 26.63 -1.86 17.58
CA TYR A 132 26.89 -2.35 18.93
C TYR A 132 26.64 -3.84 19.09
N LEU A 133 25.59 -4.38 18.46
CA LEU A 133 25.25 -5.79 18.57
C LEU A 133 25.88 -6.65 17.48
N LYS A 134 26.24 -6.05 16.32
CA LYS A 134 26.72 -6.77 15.13
C LYS A 134 25.72 -7.82 14.62
N ARG A 135 24.43 -7.55 14.83
CA ARG A 135 23.30 -8.40 14.44
C ARG A 135 22.58 -7.79 13.24
N LYS A 136 21.87 -8.61 12.49
CA LYS A 136 21.14 -8.25 11.27
C LYS A 136 19.80 -7.59 11.60
N ILE A 137 19.18 -6.98 10.60
CA ILE A 137 17.92 -6.23 10.76
C ILE A 137 16.86 -6.80 9.82
N ILE A 138 15.64 -6.91 10.31
CA ILE A 138 14.45 -7.07 9.50
C ILE A 138 13.75 -5.70 9.44
N TRP A 139 13.57 -5.17 8.24
CA TRP A 139 12.81 -3.94 8.02
C TRP A 139 11.59 -4.24 7.16
N ILE A 140 10.41 -3.88 7.64
CA ILE A 140 9.14 -4.12 6.96
C ILE A 140 8.47 -2.78 6.77
N GLU A 141 8.50 -2.30 5.54
CA GLU A 141 7.78 -1.11 5.13
C GLU A 141 6.31 -1.49 4.83
N THR A 142 5.38 -0.65 5.26
CA THR A 142 3.93 -0.85 5.13
C THR A 142 3.20 0.42 4.70
N GLU A 143 3.83 1.61 4.82
CA GLU A 143 3.25 2.83 4.27
C GLU A 143 3.53 2.91 2.77
N THR A 144 2.47 2.85 1.96
CA THR A 144 2.54 3.40 0.61
C THR A 144 2.46 4.91 0.74
N GLY A 145 3.44 5.62 0.19
CA GLY A 145 3.56 7.06 0.32
C GLY A 145 2.28 7.85 0.09
N SER A 146 2.07 8.89 0.91
CA SER A 146 0.99 9.84 0.73
C SER A 146 1.24 10.78 -0.47
N VAL A 147 0.88 10.34 -1.67
CA VAL A 147 1.17 11.11 -2.91
C VAL A 147 0.12 12.17 -3.24
N ALA A 148 0.61 13.34 -3.61
CA ALA A 148 -0.12 14.36 -4.34
C ALA A 148 0.37 14.39 -5.81
N GLY A 149 -0.49 13.95 -6.75
CA GLY A 149 -0.31 13.97 -8.22
C GLY A 149 0.70 12.98 -8.82
N ASP A 150 0.29 12.28 -9.88
CA ASP A 150 1.09 11.47 -10.81
C ASP A 150 1.84 10.24 -10.24
N SER A 151 1.10 9.27 -9.68
CA SER A 151 1.62 7.93 -9.33
C SER A 151 1.38 6.85 -10.40
N VAL A 152 0.63 7.14 -11.45
CA VAL A 152 0.23 6.18 -12.48
C VAL A 152 0.78 6.65 -13.82
N ILE A 153 1.42 5.77 -14.58
CA ILE A 153 1.82 6.03 -15.97
C ILE A 153 0.78 5.44 -16.91
N PHE A 154 0.41 6.19 -17.94
CA PHE A 154 -0.38 5.68 -19.06
C PHE A 154 0.55 5.37 -20.22
N VAL A 155 0.48 4.13 -20.70
CA VAL A 155 1.37 3.60 -21.73
C VAL A 155 0.60 2.87 -22.81
N TYR A 156 1.13 2.91 -24.03
CA TYR A 156 0.76 2.02 -25.11
C TYR A 156 1.78 0.89 -25.19
N ASN A 157 1.33 -0.36 -25.08
CA ASN A 157 2.19 -1.53 -25.27
C ASN A 157 2.21 -1.90 -26.75
N LYS A 158 3.38 -1.80 -27.39
CA LYS A 158 3.56 -2.08 -28.83
C LYS A 158 3.38 -3.56 -29.19
N LEU A 159 3.64 -4.47 -28.26
CA LEU A 159 3.49 -5.91 -28.46
C LEU A 159 2.03 -6.33 -28.41
N THR A 160 1.30 -5.92 -27.37
CA THR A 160 -0.12 -6.28 -27.21
C THR A 160 -1.05 -5.37 -27.99
N LYS A 161 -0.56 -4.20 -28.44
CA LYS A 161 -1.32 -3.12 -29.08
C LYS A 161 -2.43 -2.57 -28.19
N GLU A 162 -2.17 -2.48 -26.89
CA GLU A 162 -3.14 -2.04 -25.89
C GLU A 162 -2.60 -0.87 -25.07
N TYR A 163 -3.48 0.07 -24.77
CA TYR A 163 -3.29 1.08 -23.75
C TYR A 163 -3.50 0.49 -22.35
N ARG A 164 -2.58 0.82 -21.44
CA ARG A 164 -2.60 0.34 -20.05
C ARG A 164 -2.14 1.45 -19.11
N THR A 165 -2.62 1.37 -17.89
CA THR A 165 -2.06 2.13 -16.77
C THR A 165 -1.16 1.22 -15.92
N PHE A 166 -0.13 1.77 -15.30
CA PHE A 166 0.66 1.12 -14.26
C PHE A 166 0.90 2.08 -13.11
N PHE A 167 1.05 1.60 -11.88
CA PHE A 167 1.73 2.44 -10.91
C PHE A 167 3.19 2.63 -11.38
N ILE A 168 3.74 3.84 -11.25
CA ILE A 168 5.08 4.14 -11.79
C ILE A 168 6.14 3.25 -11.11
N GLU A 169 6.08 3.11 -9.79
CA GLU A 169 6.96 2.21 -9.04
C GLU A 169 6.86 0.77 -9.54
N GLU A 170 5.63 0.26 -9.73
CA GLU A 170 5.38 -1.07 -10.27
C GLU A 170 6.02 -1.22 -11.66
N PHE A 171 5.79 -0.24 -12.55
CA PHE A 171 6.32 -0.24 -13.91
C PHE A 171 7.85 -0.24 -13.93
N VAL A 172 8.47 0.64 -13.14
CA VAL A 172 9.93 0.75 -13.02
C VAL A 172 10.53 -0.54 -12.44
N ASN A 173 9.91 -1.10 -11.41
CA ASN A 173 10.37 -2.35 -10.81
C ASN A 173 10.26 -3.52 -11.79
N LEU A 174 9.19 -3.61 -12.58
CA LEU A 174 9.06 -4.64 -13.59
C LEU A 174 10.15 -4.53 -14.68
N ILE A 175 10.53 -3.31 -15.07
CA ILE A 175 11.62 -3.10 -16.04
C ILE A 175 12.99 -3.41 -15.42
N LYS A 176 13.28 -2.90 -14.22
CA LYS A 176 14.56 -3.15 -13.52
C LYS A 176 14.81 -4.63 -13.23
N ASN A 177 13.75 -5.40 -12.99
CA ASN A 177 13.82 -6.85 -12.78
C ASN A 177 13.79 -7.66 -14.09
N ASN A 178 13.91 -7.02 -15.26
CA ASN A 178 13.86 -7.64 -16.58
C ASN A 178 12.57 -8.46 -16.84
N ILE A 179 11.46 -8.12 -16.17
CA ILE A 179 10.14 -8.73 -16.41
C ILE A 179 9.47 -8.06 -17.61
N LEU A 180 9.65 -6.75 -17.73
CA LEU A 180 9.22 -5.94 -18.87
C LEU A 180 10.43 -5.28 -19.53
N GLU A 181 10.32 -5.00 -20.82
CA GLU A 181 11.33 -4.24 -21.56
C GLU A 181 10.74 -2.85 -21.85
N SER A 182 11.41 -1.78 -21.38
CA SER A 182 10.97 -0.38 -21.51
C SER A 182 10.61 -0.03 -22.95
N THR A 183 11.45 -0.45 -23.89
CA THR A 183 11.35 -0.18 -25.33
C THR A 183 10.07 -0.72 -25.97
N ASN A 184 9.35 -1.64 -25.33
CA ASN A 184 8.05 -2.13 -25.79
C ASN A 184 6.89 -1.18 -25.48
N PHE A 185 7.14 -0.09 -24.77
CA PHE A 185 6.12 0.86 -24.33
C PHE A 185 6.32 2.25 -24.92
N GLU A 186 5.22 2.94 -25.16
CA GLU A 186 5.18 4.36 -25.53
C GLU A 186 4.29 5.13 -24.56
N THR A 187 4.54 6.43 -24.38
CA THR A 187 3.75 7.29 -23.50
C THR A 187 3.40 8.61 -24.21
N PRO A 188 2.20 9.21 -23.98
CA PRO A 188 1.69 10.32 -24.79
C PRO A 188 2.38 11.65 -24.46
N SER A 189 3.28 12.09 -25.34
CA SER A 189 4.12 13.29 -25.20
C SER A 189 3.54 14.56 -25.81
N VAL A 190 4.12 15.74 -25.52
CA VAL A 190 3.73 17.01 -26.16
C VAL A 190 4.93 17.60 -26.90
N SER A 191 4.76 17.95 -28.17
CA SER A 191 5.79 18.59 -29.00
C SER A 191 5.89 20.09 -28.71
N ILE A 192 6.95 20.76 -29.19
CA ILE A 192 7.12 22.21 -29.10
C ILE A 192 6.00 23.00 -29.83
N ASN A 193 5.27 22.34 -30.73
CA ASN A 193 4.11 22.90 -31.42
C ASN A 193 2.79 22.70 -30.65
N GLY A 194 2.83 22.07 -29.46
CA GLY A 194 1.66 21.77 -28.63
C GLY A 194 0.84 20.59 -29.12
N GLU A 195 1.42 19.75 -29.98
CA GLU A 195 0.78 18.54 -30.52
C GLU A 195 1.11 17.34 -29.66
N ILE A 196 0.16 16.42 -29.53
CA ILE A 196 0.34 15.19 -28.75
C ILE A 196 1.01 14.15 -29.64
N VAL A 197 2.14 13.61 -29.19
CA VAL A 197 2.99 12.67 -29.93
C VAL A 197 3.34 11.49 -29.05
N TRP A 198 3.14 10.27 -29.52
CA TRP A 198 3.57 9.08 -28.78
C TRP A 198 5.09 8.91 -28.88
N LYS A 199 5.77 8.77 -27.73
CA LYS A 199 7.22 8.58 -27.68
C LYS A 199 7.53 7.27 -26.98
N SER A 200 8.49 6.52 -27.55
CA SER A 200 9.00 5.29 -26.95
C SER A 200 9.73 5.57 -25.64
N ILE A 201 9.48 4.72 -24.64
CA ILE A 201 10.20 4.73 -23.36
C ILE A 201 11.50 3.95 -23.59
N LEU A 202 12.62 4.66 -23.68
CA LEU A 202 13.92 4.04 -23.93
C LEU A 202 14.46 3.37 -22.67
N ASP A 203 14.31 4.05 -21.53
CA ASP A 203 14.84 3.61 -20.25
C ASP A 203 14.02 4.21 -19.10
N VAL A 204 14.19 3.64 -17.91
CA VAL A 204 13.54 4.14 -16.70
C VAL A 204 14.57 4.30 -15.58
N TYR A 205 14.53 5.45 -14.92
CA TYR A 205 15.44 5.76 -13.84
C TYR A 205 14.69 5.85 -12.52
N ALA A 206 15.39 5.50 -11.44
CA ALA A 206 15.00 5.88 -10.10
C ALA A 206 16.23 6.43 -9.40
N HIS A 207 16.13 7.64 -8.89
CA HIS A 207 17.20 8.38 -8.25
C HIS A 207 16.76 8.84 -6.86
N GLN A 208 17.65 8.75 -5.89
CA GLN A 208 17.42 9.35 -4.58
C GLN A 208 17.68 10.85 -4.68
N ASN A 209 16.66 11.67 -4.46
CA ASN A 209 16.83 13.12 -4.31
C ASN A 209 16.87 13.49 -2.83
N THR A 210 17.92 14.23 -2.45
CA THR A 210 18.11 14.78 -1.10
C THR A 210 17.95 16.31 -1.06
N GLY A 211 17.59 16.91 -2.21
CA GLY A 211 17.47 18.34 -2.41
C GLY A 211 16.08 18.91 -2.13
N ARG A 212 15.87 20.17 -2.55
CA ARG A 212 14.54 20.80 -2.52
C ARG A 212 13.65 20.20 -3.60
N MET A 213 12.34 20.33 -3.43
CA MET A 213 11.31 19.98 -4.41
C MET A 213 10.40 21.17 -4.66
N ASN A 214 10.03 21.42 -5.91
CA ASN A 214 9.07 22.44 -6.32
C ASN A 214 7.69 21.80 -6.50
N ASN A 215 6.66 22.36 -5.87
CA ASN A 215 5.28 21.89 -6.02
C ASN A 215 4.50 22.85 -6.92
N ILE A 216 4.16 22.36 -8.12
CA ILE A 216 3.50 23.06 -9.20
C ILE A 216 2.05 22.57 -9.29
N LYS A 217 1.09 23.37 -8.82
CA LYS A 217 -0.34 23.01 -8.91
C LYS A 217 -0.96 23.56 -10.20
N GLY A 218 -1.46 22.67 -11.06
CA GLY A 218 -2.22 23.05 -12.25
C GLY A 218 -3.74 22.97 -12.00
N PHE A 219 -4.51 23.88 -12.62
CA PHE A 219 -5.99 23.84 -12.57
C PHE A 219 -6.57 22.73 -13.48
N SER A 220 -6.24 21.47 -13.20
CA SER A 220 -6.90 20.21 -13.62
C SER A 220 -5.97 19.02 -13.49
N THR A 221 -4.66 19.23 -13.49
CA THR A 221 -3.65 18.15 -13.43
C THR A 221 -3.27 17.74 -12.02
N GLY A 222 -3.90 18.34 -10.99
CA GLY A 222 -3.46 18.17 -9.62
C GLY A 222 -2.19 18.96 -9.33
N SER A 223 -1.43 18.52 -8.33
CA SER A 223 -0.10 19.03 -7.99
C SER A 223 0.97 18.15 -8.62
N VAL A 224 1.83 18.72 -9.46
CA VAL A 224 3.05 18.07 -9.96
C VAL A 224 4.19 18.53 -9.06
N GLN A 225 5.01 17.61 -8.58
CA GLN A 225 6.18 17.98 -7.79
C GLN A 225 7.43 17.68 -8.62
N LEU A 226 8.45 18.53 -8.58
CA LEU A 226 9.62 18.41 -9.45
C LEU A 226 10.91 18.77 -8.73
N THR A 227 12.01 18.12 -9.11
CA THR A 227 13.34 18.59 -8.68
C THR A 227 13.62 19.96 -9.30
N PRO A 228 14.41 20.83 -8.66
CA PRO A 228 14.73 22.17 -9.17
C PRO A 228 15.20 22.18 -10.62
N ASN A 229 16.06 21.23 -10.98
CA ASN A 229 16.65 21.15 -12.30
C ASN A 229 15.75 20.46 -13.34
N HIS A 230 14.60 19.89 -12.96
CA HIS A 230 13.73 19.20 -13.89
C HIS A 230 13.13 20.19 -14.89
N SER A 231 13.32 19.91 -16.18
CA SER A 231 12.83 20.75 -17.28
C SER A 231 11.34 20.49 -17.54
N THR A 232 10.59 21.55 -17.81
CA THR A 232 9.15 21.50 -18.07
C THR A 232 8.76 22.43 -19.20
N MET A 233 7.66 22.14 -19.88
CA MET A 233 7.12 22.99 -20.94
C MET A 233 6.13 24.00 -20.37
N VAL A 234 6.43 25.28 -20.57
CA VAL A 234 5.50 26.38 -20.26
C VAL A 234 5.09 27.13 -21.52
N LEU A 235 3.81 27.46 -21.63
CA LEU A 235 3.25 28.28 -22.69
C LEU A 235 3.45 29.76 -22.35
N ASN A 236 4.27 30.44 -23.14
CA ASN A 236 4.35 31.89 -23.12
C ASN A 236 3.38 32.48 -24.17
N CYS A 237 2.74 33.59 -23.83
CA CYS A 237 1.84 34.31 -24.71
C CYS A 237 1.73 35.77 -24.26
N LYS A 238 1.58 36.70 -25.20
CA LYS A 238 1.24 38.09 -24.88
C LYS A 238 -0.26 38.24 -24.82
N GLU A 239 -0.74 38.86 -23.75
CA GLU A 239 -2.14 39.24 -23.59
C GLU A 239 -2.33 40.63 -24.19
N ASP A 240 -3.23 40.74 -25.17
CA ASP A 240 -3.54 41.95 -25.90
C ASP A 240 -5.06 42.06 -26.02
N HIS A 241 -5.67 43.02 -25.30
CA HIS A 241 -7.12 43.23 -25.25
C HIS A 241 -7.97 41.97 -24.96
N GLY A 242 -7.48 41.07 -24.11
CA GLY A 242 -8.16 39.82 -23.74
C GLY A 242 -7.97 38.67 -24.73
N GLU A 243 -7.23 38.90 -25.83
CA GLU A 243 -6.75 37.85 -26.72
C GLU A 243 -5.29 37.49 -26.41
N TYR A 244 -4.95 36.21 -26.55
CA TYR A 244 -3.59 35.72 -26.34
C TYR A 244 -2.89 35.51 -27.68
N LYS A 245 -1.91 36.36 -27.98
CA LYS A 245 -1.09 36.35 -29.22
C LYS A 245 0.34 35.86 -28.93
N ASP A 246 1.13 35.63 -29.97
CA ASP A 246 2.53 35.18 -29.89
C ASP A 246 2.75 33.92 -29.03
N LYS A 247 1.85 32.94 -29.13
CA LYS A 247 1.90 31.71 -28.33
C LYS A 247 3.13 30.86 -28.72
N LYS A 248 4.03 30.62 -27.76
CA LYS A 248 5.22 29.77 -27.94
C LYS A 248 5.47 28.93 -26.70
N ILE A 249 5.84 27.67 -26.90
CA ILE A 249 6.33 26.79 -25.84
C ILE A 249 7.79 27.13 -25.58
N ARG A 250 8.17 27.22 -24.30
CA ARG A 250 9.56 27.26 -23.85
C ARG A 250 9.80 26.15 -22.84
N ILE A 251 11.02 25.63 -22.83
CA ILE A 251 11.48 24.66 -21.83
C ILE A 251 12.11 25.46 -20.70
N GLU A 252 11.59 25.28 -19.49
CA GLU A 252 12.05 25.97 -18.29
C GLU A 252 12.27 24.98 -17.15
N ARG A 253 13.29 25.25 -16.34
CA ARG A 253 13.51 24.49 -15.11
C ARG A 253 12.38 24.74 -14.12
N ALA A 254 12.03 23.72 -13.34
CA ALA A 254 10.96 23.79 -12.37
C ALA A 254 11.14 24.89 -11.31
N ASP A 255 12.38 25.25 -10.97
CA ASP A 255 12.70 26.36 -10.06
C ASP A 255 12.65 27.75 -10.70
N SER A 256 12.68 27.84 -12.03
CA SER A 256 12.53 29.07 -12.80
C SER A 256 11.07 29.42 -13.09
N ILE A 257 10.12 28.50 -12.85
CA ILE A 257 8.70 28.71 -13.10
C ILE A 257 8.11 29.70 -12.09
N THR A 258 7.30 30.63 -12.59
CA THR A 258 6.58 31.64 -11.81
C THR A 258 5.06 31.46 -11.90
N PHE A 259 4.30 32.15 -11.05
CA PHE A 259 2.82 32.12 -11.08
C PHE A 259 2.21 32.69 -12.37
N ASN A 260 3.00 33.40 -13.19
CA ASN A 260 2.57 33.93 -14.48
C ASN A 260 2.71 32.91 -15.62
N ASP A 261 3.47 31.84 -15.39
CA ASP A 261 3.65 30.77 -16.36
C ASP A 261 2.42 29.88 -16.47
N ARG A 262 2.31 29.23 -17.63
CA ARG A 262 1.21 28.31 -17.92
C ARG A 262 1.75 26.95 -18.29
N LEU A 263 1.51 25.93 -17.47
CA LEU A 263 1.89 24.56 -17.81
C LEU A 263 1.05 24.08 -18.98
N ILE A 264 1.71 23.38 -19.90
CA ILE A 264 1.04 22.69 -21.00
C ILE A 264 0.59 21.32 -20.57
N VAL A 265 -0.67 21.01 -20.89
CA VAL A 265 -1.31 19.76 -20.54
C VAL A 265 -1.97 19.18 -21.80
N PRO A 266 -1.81 17.87 -22.07
CA PRO A 266 -2.49 17.21 -23.18
C PRO A 266 -4.01 17.27 -22.98
N THR A 267 -4.77 17.43 -24.08
CA THR A 267 -6.25 17.55 -24.01
C THR A 267 -7.02 16.47 -24.76
N SER A 268 -6.34 15.50 -25.37
CA SER A 268 -6.96 14.32 -26.00
C SER A 268 -5.88 13.32 -26.39
N ILE A 269 -6.04 12.04 -26.08
CA ILE A 269 -5.09 11.02 -26.51
C ILE A 269 -5.73 10.23 -27.67
N GLU A 270 -4.95 9.86 -28.68
CA GLU A 270 -5.44 9.15 -29.86
C GLU A 270 -6.10 7.80 -29.50
N GLU A 271 -7.20 7.46 -30.20
CA GLU A 271 -7.96 6.24 -29.96
C GLU A 271 -7.38 5.05 -30.76
N ASN A 272 -7.35 3.87 -30.14
CA ASN A 272 -7.05 2.61 -30.82
C ASN A 272 -8.05 1.54 -30.31
N PRO A 273 -9.30 1.56 -30.81
CA PRO A 273 -10.35 0.70 -30.28
C PRO A 273 -10.14 -0.77 -30.68
N ILE A 274 -10.28 -1.66 -29.70
CA ILE A 274 -10.22 -3.11 -29.86
C ILE A 274 -11.63 -3.69 -29.69
N ASP A 275 -12.02 -4.60 -30.60
CA ASP A 275 -13.27 -5.36 -30.48
C ASP A 275 -13.09 -6.54 -29.50
N TRP A 276 -13.44 -6.32 -28.24
CA TRP A 276 -13.27 -7.29 -27.17
C TRP A 276 -14.36 -8.38 -27.20
N LYS A 277 -13.92 -9.63 -27.31
CA LYS A 277 -14.76 -10.83 -27.24
C LYS A 277 -14.27 -11.77 -26.14
N PHE A 278 -15.08 -11.93 -25.10
CA PHE A 278 -14.79 -12.79 -23.95
C PHE A 278 -15.32 -14.20 -24.20
N ASN A 279 -14.43 -15.20 -24.14
CA ASN A 279 -14.80 -16.61 -24.17
C ASN A 279 -14.76 -17.16 -22.74
N ILE A 280 -15.93 -17.30 -22.11
CA ILE A 280 -16.03 -17.74 -20.72
C ILE A 280 -16.41 -19.22 -20.72
N SER A 281 -15.54 -20.05 -20.14
CA SER A 281 -15.81 -21.46 -19.91
C SER A 281 -16.05 -21.73 -18.43
N VAL A 282 -17.16 -22.40 -18.10
CA VAL A 282 -17.44 -22.86 -16.74
C VAL A 282 -17.64 -24.37 -16.74
N VAL A 283 -17.05 -25.04 -15.76
CA VAL A 283 -17.28 -26.47 -15.54
C VAL A 283 -18.53 -26.62 -14.67
N ASN A 284 -19.55 -27.27 -15.22
CA ASN A 284 -20.74 -27.64 -14.47
C ASN A 284 -20.78 -29.14 -14.20
N PHE A 285 -21.29 -29.47 -13.03
CA PHE A 285 -21.55 -30.84 -12.62
C PHE A 285 -22.96 -31.25 -13.07
N LEU A 286 -23.08 -32.38 -13.76
CA LEU A 286 -24.37 -33.02 -14.04
C LEU A 286 -24.36 -34.38 -13.32
N GLY A 287 -25.18 -34.51 -12.27
CA GLY A 287 -25.39 -35.77 -11.58
C GLY A 287 -26.53 -35.68 -10.57
N SER A 288 -27.60 -36.43 -10.81
CA SER A 288 -28.70 -36.67 -9.87
C SER A 288 -28.59 -38.01 -9.14
N ASN A 289 -27.52 -38.79 -9.33
CA ASN A 289 -27.31 -40.06 -8.63
C ASN A 289 -25.83 -40.28 -8.26
N GLN A 290 -25.62 -40.85 -7.07
CA GLN A 290 -24.33 -40.92 -6.34
C GLN A 290 -23.19 -41.69 -7.04
N TYR A 291 -23.36 -42.22 -8.25
CA TYR A 291 -22.38 -43.13 -8.87
C TYR A 291 -21.91 -42.78 -10.30
N SER A 292 -22.28 -41.63 -10.86
CA SER A 292 -21.59 -41.13 -12.08
C SER A 292 -21.29 -39.63 -11.98
N ARG A 293 -20.00 -39.28 -12.08
CA ARG A 293 -19.53 -37.89 -12.13
C ARG A 293 -19.17 -37.58 -13.57
N SER A 294 -20.07 -36.93 -14.31
CA SER A 294 -19.75 -36.37 -15.63
C SER A 294 -19.62 -34.85 -15.55
N TRP A 295 -18.53 -34.33 -16.11
CA TRP A 295 -18.23 -32.91 -16.15
C TRP A 295 -18.65 -32.36 -17.52
N LYS A 296 -19.44 -31.29 -17.54
CA LYS A 296 -19.79 -30.58 -18.77
C LYS A 296 -19.17 -29.19 -18.75
N ILE A 297 -18.28 -28.91 -19.70
CA ILE A 297 -17.78 -27.56 -19.95
C ILE A 297 -18.86 -26.82 -20.74
N LEU A 298 -19.32 -25.69 -20.20
CA LEU A 298 -20.21 -24.78 -20.93
C LEU A 298 -19.42 -23.53 -21.29
N CYS A 299 -19.51 -23.12 -22.55
CA CYS A 299 -18.83 -21.92 -23.05
C CYS A 299 -19.87 -20.88 -23.50
N LYS A 300 -19.70 -19.62 -23.08
CA LYS A 300 -20.49 -18.49 -23.58
C LYS A 300 -19.54 -17.41 -24.10
N LYS A 301 -19.87 -16.86 -25.28
CA LYS A 301 -19.16 -15.75 -25.89
C LYS A 301 -19.92 -14.46 -25.61
N ILE A 302 -19.25 -13.46 -25.04
CA ILE A 302 -19.83 -12.16 -24.69
C ILE A 302 -18.95 -11.06 -25.29
N SER A 303 -19.55 -10.08 -25.95
CA SER A 303 -18.83 -8.91 -26.51
C SER A 303 -18.88 -7.72 -25.55
N LEU A 304 -17.89 -6.84 -25.62
CA LEU A 304 -17.93 -5.56 -24.91
C LEU A 304 -18.79 -4.54 -25.68
N ASP A 305 -20.04 -4.41 -25.28
CA ASP A 305 -20.98 -3.43 -25.83
C ASP A 305 -21.37 -2.35 -24.81
N LYS A 306 -22.34 -1.50 -25.15
CA LYS A 306 -22.83 -0.42 -24.30
C LYS A 306 -23.42 -0.94 -22.99
N ASP A 307 -24.12 -2.07 -23.01
CA ASP A 307 -24.75 -2.63 -21.81
C ASP A 307 -23.69 -3.20 -20.87
N LEU A 308 -22.74 -3.99 -21.38
CA LEU A 308 -21.64 -4.49 -20.56
C LEU A 308 -20.79 -3.34 -20.02
N SER A 309 -20.46 -2.35 -20.85
CA SER A 309 -19.70 -1.17 -20.42
C SER A 309 -20.41 -0.39 -19.30
N PHE A 310 -21.72 -0.18 -19.43
CA PHE A 310 -22.54 0.45 -18.38
C PHE A 310 -22.49 -0.35 -17.08
N ILE A 311 -22.64 -1.67 -17.16
CA ILE A 311 -22.62 -2.56 -16.01
C ILE A 311 -21.24 -2.60 -15.33
N LEU A 312 -20.14 -2.56 -16.09
CA LEU A 312 -18.79 -2.46 -15.52
C LEU A 312 -18.60 -1.15 -14.73
N GLY A 313 -19.12 -0.03 -15.25
CA GLY A 313 -19.11 1.25 -14.55
C GLY A 313 -19.97 1.22 -13.28
N ALA A 314 -21.20 0.72 -13.38
CA ALA A 314 -22.10 0.55 -12.23
C ALA A 314 -21.51 -0.38 -11.16
N TYR A 315 -20.75 -1.40 -11.57
CA TYR A 315 -20.10 -2.33 -10.64
C TYR A 315 -18.96 -1.66 -9.88
N LEU A 316 -18.18 -0.81 -10.53
CA LEU A 316 -17.15 -0.04 -9.85
C LEU A 316 -17.73 0.95 -8.84
N ALA A 317 -18.89 1.53 -9.11
CA ALA A 317 -19.61 2.37 -8.16
C ALA A 317 -20.19 1.53 -7.00
N GLU A 318 -21.18 0.68 -7.29
CA GLU A 318 -22.08 0.09 -6.28
C GLU A 318 -21.97 -1.43 -6.17
N GLY A 319 -21.08 -2.03 -6.96
CA GLY A 319 -20.95 -3.46 -7.12
C GLY A 319 -20.09 -4.15 -6.07
N SER A 320 -20.45 -5.40 -5.77
CA SER A 320 -19.68 -6.34 -4.97
C SER A 320 -19.86 -7.78 -5.46
N MET A 321 -18.87 -8.64 -5.19
CA MET A 321 -18.91 -10.07 -5.47
C MET A 321 -18.80 -10.87 -4.17
N THR A 322 -19.63 -11.90 -3.99
CA THR A 322 -19.60 -12.75 -2.78
C THR A 322 -19.28 -14.21 -3.14
N SER A 323 -18.12 -14.69 -2.70
CA SER A 323 -17.72 -16.11 -2.60
C SER A 323 -18.22 -17.03 -3.74
N GLY A 324 -18.02 -16.65 -5.00
CA GLY A 324 -18.35 -17.50 -6.15
C GLY A 324 -19.85 -17.60 -6.50
N LYS A 325 -20.73 -16.84 -5.83
CA LYS A 325 -22.19 -17.03 -5.94
C LYS A 325 -22.94 -15.88 -6.60
N TYR A 326 -22.65 -14.64 -6.21
CA TYR A 326 -23.45 -13.49 -6.62
C TYR A 326 -22.60 -12.31 -7.07
N ILE A 327 -23.08 -11.62 -8.10
CA ILE A 327 -22.78 -10.20 -8.34
C ILE A 327 -23.94 -9.41 -7.75
N ARG A 328 -23.65 -8.43 -6.90
CA ARG A 328 -24.65 -7.58 -6.26
C ARG A 328 -24.33 -6.11 -6.46
N PHE A 329 -25.38 -5.31 -6.62
CA PHE A 329 -25.35 -3.85 -6.61
C PHE A 329 -26.20 -3.38 -5.44
N SER A 330 -25.63 -2.59 -4.54
CA SER A 330 -26.32 -2.09 -3.35
C SER A 330 -26.61 -0.60 -3.53
N LEU A 331 -27.87 -0.22 -3.53
CA LEU A 331 -28.34 1.13 -3.82
C LEU A 331 -29.22 1.63 -2.66
N GLY A 332 -29.37 2.94 -2.51
CA GLY A 332 -30.36 3.53 -1.61
C GLY A 332 -31.80 3.43 -2.12
N LYS A 333 -32.70 4.23 -1.52
CA LYS A 333 -34.17 4.20 -1.76
C LYS A 333 -34.72 5.32 -2.62
N SER A 334 -33.87 6.22 -3.12
CA SER A 334 -34.34 7.36 -3.90
C SER A 334 -35.00 6.91 -5.21
N ASP A 335 -35.91 7.70 -5.79
CA ASP A 335 -36.52 7.33 -7.08
C ASP A 335 -35.48 7.29 -8.22
N ARG A 336 -34.43 8.10 -8.12
CA ARG A 336 -33.25 8.02 -9.00
C ARG A 336 -32.56 6.65 -8.90
N GLU A 337 -32.37 6.14 -7.69
CA GLU A 337 -31.73 4.82 -7.49
C GLU A 337 -32.63 3.66 -7.88
N LYS A 338 -33.96 3.79 -7.76
CA LYS A 338 -34.90 2.80 -8.33
C LYS A 338 -34.76 2.70 -9.84
N GLN A 339 -34.74 3.84 -10.55
CA GLN A 339 -34.52 3.87 -12.00
C GLN A 339 -33.14 3.30 -12.36
N PHE A 340 -32.13 3.57 -11.55
CA PHE A 340 -30.81 2.97 -11.74
C PHE A 340 -30.82 1.44 -11.55
N ALA A 341 -31.52 0.93 -10.54
CA ALA A 341 -31.71 -0.50 -10.30
C ALA A 341 -32.41 -1.18 -11.49
N GLU A 342 -33.45 -0.57 -12.04
CA GLU A 342 -34.17 -1.07 -13.23
C GLU A 342 -33.26 -1.11 -14.46
N LYS A 343 -32.46 -0.07 -14.67
CA LYS A 343 -31.50 -0.01 -15.77
C LYS A 343 -30.39 -1.05 -15.63
N ILE A 344 -29.86 -1.26 -14.41
CA ILE A 344 -28.91 -2.35 -14.13
C ILE A 344 -29.58 -3.70 -14.45
N SER A 345 -30.83 -3.90 -14.04
CA SER A 345 -31.56 -5.14 -14.30
C SER A 345 -31.79 -5.41 -15.78
N SER A 346 -32.15 -4.40 -16.58
CA SER A 346 -32.37 -4.56 -18.01
C SER A 346 -31.05 -4.81 -18.76
N SER A 347 -29.98 -4.08 -18.46
CA SER A 347 -28.66 -4.33 -19.06
C SER A 347 -28.11 -5.71 -18.70
N ILE A 348 -28.27 -6.18 -17.45
CA ILE A 348 -27.91 -7.55 -17.08
C ILE A 348 -28.69 -8.58 -17.89
N PHE A 349 -29.99 -8.37 -18.09
CA PHE A 349 -30.82 -9.25 -18.89
C PHE A 349 -30.33 -9.31 -20.35
N ASN A 350 -30.01 -8.18 -20.96
CA ASN A 350 -29.51 -8.12 -22.34
C ASN A 350 -28.18 -8.87 -22.51
N ILE A 351 -27.27 -8.79 -21.53
CA ILE A 351 -25.95 -9.45 -21.59
C ILE A 351 -26.07 -10.95 -21.32
N PHE A 352 -26.78 -11.32 -20.25
CA PHE A 352 -26.73 -12.67 -19.70
C PHE A 352 -27.95 -13.53 -20.06
N ASP A 353 -29.00 -12.94 -20.64
CA ASP A 353 -30.31 -13.56 -20.86
C ASP A 353 -30.90 -14.12 -19.54
N CYS A 354 -30.63 -13.41 -18.45
CA CYS A 354 -31.00 -13.82 -17.10
C CYS A 354 -31.37 -12.59 -16.28
N ARG A 355 -32.61 -12.52 -15.80
CA ARG A 355 -33.06 -11.40 -14.98
C ARG A 355 -32.49 -11.50 -13.56
N PRO A 356 -31.82 -10.46 -13.05
CA PRO A 356 -31.40 -10.44 -11.66
C PRO A 356 -32.62 -10.26 -10.73
N SER A 357 -32.48 -10.68 -9.48
CA SER A 357 -33.49 -10.38 -8.46
C SER A 357 -33.28 -8.97 -7.91
N ILE A 358 -34.37 -8.20 -7.78
CA ILE A 358 -34.36 -6.92 -7.08
C ILE A 358 -34.98 -7.13 -5.71
N LEU A 359 -34.18 -6.96 -4.66
CA LEU A 359 -34.60 -7.11 -3.27
C LEU A 359 -34.72 -5.73 -2.61
N TYR A 360 -35.75 -5.56 -1.80
CA TYR A 360 -35.97 -4.36 -1.01
C TYR A 360 -35.77 -4.68 0.47
N SER A 361 -34.81 -4.02 1.11
CA SER A 361 -34.56 -4.17 2.55
C SER A 361 -35.56 -3.35 3.37
N ARG A 362 -35.89 -3.84 4.57
CA ARG A 362 -36.69 -3.10 5.57
C ARG A 362 -36.02 -1.78 5.99
N GLU A 363 -34.69 -1.70 5.88
CA GLU A 363 -33.89 -0.51 6.21
C GLU A 363 -33.81 0.52 5.06
N GLY A 364 -34.45 0.24 3.92
CA GLY A 364 -34.54 1.20 2.81
C GLY A 364 -33.36 1.16 1.83
N TYR A 365 -32.81 -0.02 1.57
CA TYR A 365 -31.83 -0.25 0.50
C TYR A 365 -32.43 -1.15 -0.59
N ILE A 366 -32.01 -0.94 -1.83
CA ILE A 366 -32.35 -1.76 -2.99
C ILE A 366 -31.11 -2.60 -3.33
N THR A 367 -31.27 -3.91 -3.47
CA THR A 367 -30.20 -4.79 -3.91
C THR A 367 -30.57 -5.48 -5.20
N VAL A 368 -29.81 -5.20 -6.26
CA VAL A 368 -29.91 -5.96 -7.52
C VAL A 368 -28.89 -7.10 -7.44
N GLN A 369 -29.32 -8.35 -7.49
CA GLN A 369 -28.46 -9.52 -7.36
C GLN A 369 -28.60 -10.50 -8.53
N LEU A 370 -27.48 -10.92 -9.10
CA LEU A 370 -27.42 -11.92 -10.15
C LEU A 370 -26.67 -13.16 -9.64
N CYS A 371 -27.37 -14.30 -9.59
CA CYS A 371 -26.80 -15.60 -9.29
C CYS A 371 -26.43 -16.33 -10.59
N ASN A 372 -25.34 -15.94 -11.23
CA ASN A 372 -24.92 -16.51 -12.51
C ASN A 372 -23.41 -16.77 -12.52
N LYS A 373 -23.01 -18.04 -12.69
CA LYS A 373 -21.59 -18.45 -12.68
C LYS A 373 -20.78 -17.84 -13.83
N PHE A 374 -21.38 -17.69 -15.02
CA PHE A 374 -20.69 -17.05 -16.15
C PHE A 374 -20.44 -15.58 -15.88
N ALA A 375 -21.45 -14.88 -15.36
CA ALA A 375 -21.30 -13.47 -15.00
C ALA A 375 -20.23 -13.29 -13.92
N PHE A 376 -20.27 -14.12 -12.85
CA PHE A 376 -19.25 -14.10 -11.80
C PHE A 376 -17.85 -14.30 -12.39
N ARG A 377 -17.67 -15.30 -13.27
CA ARG A 377 -16.37 -15.57 -13.89
C ARG A 377 -15.93 -14.45 -14.83
N LEU A 378 -16.83 -13.88 -15.62
CA LEU A 378 -16.53 -12.74 -16.49
C LEU A 378 -16.00 -11.55 -15.68
N PHE A 379 -16.69 -11.19 -14.60
CA PHE A 379 -16.27 -10.07 -13.76
C PHE A 379 -14.94 -10.37 -13.06
N ALA A 380 -14.76 -11.61 -12.60
CA ALA A 380 -13.48 -12.05 -12.04
C ALA A 380 -12.35 -11.92 -13.06
N ASP A 381 -12.56 -12.30 -14.32
CA ASP A 381 -11.54 -12.22 -15.37
C ASP A 381 -11.29 -10.76 -15.83
N ILE A 382 -12.34 -9.95 -16.02
CA ILE A 382 -12.24 -8.55 -16.48
C ILE A 382 -11.50 -7.69 -15.46
N PHE A 383 -11.88 -7.80 -14.19
CA PHE A 383 -11.31 -6.97 -13.15
C PHE A 383 -10.11 -7.64 -12.44
N GLY A 384 -9.85 -8.94 -12.70
CA GLY A 384 -8.83 -9.74 -12.03
C GLY A 384 -9.16 -10.09 -10.57
N LEU A 385 -10.44 -10.32 -10.23
CA LEU A 385 -10.97 -10.30 -8.85
C LEU A 385 -11.60 -11.62 -8.42
N GLU A 386 -10.96 -12.36 -7.50
CA GLU A 386 -11.71 -13.36 -6.71
C GLU A 386 -12.17 -12.80 -5.35
N ARG A 387 -11.44 -11.84 -4.76
CA ARG A 387 -11.88 -11.00 -3.61
C ARG A 387 -11.13 -9.66 -3.59
N LYS A 388 -11.81 -8.54 -3.87
CA LYS A 388 -11.26 -7.19 -3.69
C LYS A 388 -12.21 -6.31 -2.87
N SER A 389 -11.62 -5.45 -2.04
CA SER A 389 -12.30 -4.39 -1.28
C SER A 389 -12.42 -3.11 -2.12
N SER A 390 -13.18 -2.12 -1.63
CA SER A 390 -13.31 -0.78 -2.25
C SER A 390 -11.97 -0.11 -2.56
N PHE A 391 -10.92 -0.37 -1.78
CA PHE A 391 -9.56 0.19 -1.91
C PHE A 391 -8.78 -0.29 -3.14
N THR A 392 -9.16 -1.43 -3.69
CA THR A 392 -8.36 -2.13 -4.71
C THR A 392 -9.05 -2.16 -6.09
N LYS A 393 -10.22 -1.52 -6.20
CA LYS A 393 -10.95 -1.30 -7.45
C LYS A 393 -10.06 -0.55 -8.46
N ASN A 394 -10.14 -0.92 -9.73
CA ASN A 394 -9.39 -0.29 -10.83
C ASN A 394 -10.23 -0.36 -12.11
N ILE A 395 -9.93 0.49 -13.09
CA ILE A 395 -10.61 0.42 -14.39
C ILE A 395 -10.08 -0.81 -15.15
N PRO A 396 -10.95 -1.61 -15.78
CA PRO A 396 -10.51 -2.71 -16.65
C PRO A 396 -9.72 -2.19 -17.85
N VAL A 397 -8.66 -2.90 -18.24
CA VAL A 397 -7.84 -2.55 -19.42
C VAL A 397 -8.69 -2.35 -20.68
N GLN A 398 -9.76 -3.12 -20.81
CA GLN A 398 -10.66 -3.08 -21.96
C GLN A 398 -11.33 -1.71 -22.13
N MET A 399 -11.55 -0.96 -21.04
CA MET A 399 -12.15 0.37 -21.13
C MET A 399 -11.21 1.40 -21.75
N PHE A 400 -9.90 1.28 -21.55
CA PHE A 400 -8.90 2.14 -22.22
C PHE A 400 -8.76 1.81 -23.72
N ASN A 401 -9.27 0.65 -24.15
CA ASN A 401 -9.10 0.09 -25.49
C ASN A 401 -10.44 -0.20 -26.17
N THR A 402 -11.48 0.58 -25.87
CA THR A 402 -12.80 0.45 -26.53
C THR A 402 -13.19 1.76 -27.21
N SER A 403 -14.37 1.83 -27.81
CA SER A 403 -14.84 3.06 -28.46
C SER A 403 -15.31 4.11 -27.45
N ILE A 404 -15.32 5.37 -27.87
CA ILE A 404 -15.88 6.49 -27.09
C ILE A 404 -17.33 6.23 -26.65
N GLU A 405 -18.15 5.55 -27.46
CA GLU A 405 -19.53 5.25 -27.09
C GLU A 405 -19.61 4.26 -25.92
N ASN A 406 -18.74 3.26 -25.90
CA ASN A 406 -18.66 2.30 -24.80
C ASN A 406 -18.11 2.97 -23.53
N ARG A 407 -17.06 3.80 -23.64
CA ARG A 407 -16.56 4.61 -22.50
C ARG A 407 -17.62 5.55 -21.94
N ASN A 408 -18.40 6.22 -22.79
CA ASN A 408 -19.54 7.04 -22.37
C ASN A 408 -20.59 6.23 -21.60
N SER A 409 -20.88 5.00 -22.05
CA SER A 409 -21.79 4.11 -21.34
C SER A 409 -21.25 3.72 -19.96
N PHE A 410 -19.95 3.44 -19.87
CA PHE A 410 -19.26 3.18 -18.62
C PHE A 410 -19.29 4.36 -17.65
N TYR A 411 -19.00 5.59 -18.12
CA TYR A 411 -19.10 6.79 -17.29
C TYR A 411 -20.51 6.98 -16.73
N ASN A 412 -21.53 6.75 -17.57
CA ASN A 412 -22.92 6.83 -17.12
C ASN A 412 -23.20 5.79 -16.03
N GLY A 413 -22.69 4.56 -16.14
CA GLY A 413 -22.81 3.55 -15.10
C GLY A 413 -22.18 3.99 -13.79
N TYR A 414 -20.94 4.49 -13.85
CA TYR A 414 -20.18 4.90 -12.67
C TYR A 414 -20.77 6.15 -12.00
N LEU A 415 -20.98 7.24 -12.75
CA LEU A 415 -21.49 8.51 -12.24
C LEU A 415 -22.96 8.42 -11.80
N THR A 416 -23.76 7.50 -12.34
CA THR A 416 -25.13 7.34 -11.85
C THR A 416 -25.15 6.79 -10.43
N GLY A 417 -24.24 5.86 -10.09
CA GLY A 417 -24.08 5.32 -8.73
C GLY A 417 -23.34 6.29 -7.81
N ASP A 418 -22.07 6.55 -8.11
CA ASP A 418 -21.15 7.25 -7.19
C ASP A 418 -21.01 8.76 -7.48
N GLY A 419 -21.68 9.25 -8.53
CA GLY A 419 -21.57 10.63 -9.00
C GLY A 419 -22.62 11.58 -8.41
N TYR A 420 -22.13 12.74 -7.95
CA TYR A 420 -22.92 13.89 -7.55
C TYR A 420 -22.73 15.05 -8.54
N PHE A 421 -23.81 15.57 -9.11
CA PHE A 421 -23.74 16.74 -9.99
C PHE A 421 -23.93 18.05 -9.20
N ASP A 422 -22.91 18.89 -9.19
CA ASP A 422 -22.98 20.24 -8.62
C ASP A 422 -23.62 21.19 -9.66
N ASN A 423 -24.89 21.51 -9.44
CA ASN A 423 -25.67 22.40 -10.32
C ASN A 423 -25.11 23.83 -10.39
N ILE A 424 -24.46 24.31 -9.31
CA ILE A 424 -23.92 25.67 -9.24
C ILE A 424 -22.63 25.75 -10.03
N LYS A 425 -21.72 24.79 -9.82
CA LYS A 425 -20.42 24.76 -10.49
C LYS A 425 -20.47 24.12 -11.88
N LYS A 426 -21.58 23.45 -12.23
CA LYS A 426 -21.79 22.66 -13.45
C LYS A 426 -20.72 21.57 -13.64
N LYS A 427 -20.45 20.80 -12.58
CA LYS A 427 -19.43 19.74 -12.58
C LYS A 427 -19.97 18.48 -11.93
N TRP A 428 -19.54 17.32 -12.44
CA TRP A 428 -19.70 16.06 -11.73
C TRP A 428 -18.60 15.93 -10.68
N LYS A 429 -18.97 15.44 -9.50
CA LYS A 429 -18.07 15.03 -8.44
C LYS A 429 -18.23 13.53 -8.22
N PHE A 430 -17.14 12.81 -8.10
CA PHE A 430 -17.13 11.42 -7.62
C PHE A 430 -16.15 11.26 -6.47
N PHE A 431 -16.28 10.18 -5.69
CA PHE A 431 -15.40 9.92 -4.56
C PHE A 431 -14.99 8.45 -4.51
N THR A 432 -13.70 8.17 -4.35
CA THR A 432 -13.23 6.79 -4.19
C THR A 432 -12.10 6.71 -3.18
N VAL A 433 -12.08 5.63 -2.41
CA VAL A 433 -10.94 5.29 -1.54
C VAL A 433 -9.82 4.60 -2.33
N SER A 434 -10.11 4.08 -3.53
CA SER A 434 -9.09 3.47 -4.37
C SER A 434 -8.27 4.53 -5.10
N LYS A 435 -6.99 4.61 -4.74
CA LYS A 435 -6.00 5.42 -5.45
C LYS A 435 -5.96 5.04 -6.94
N ARG A 436 -5.94 3.74 -7.25
CA ARG A 436 -5.83 3.27 -8.63
C ARG A 436 -7.02 3.72 -9.47
N LEU A 437 -8.24 3.55 -8.94
CA LEU A 437 -9.46 3.96 -9.64
C LEU A 437 -9.50 5.47 -9.90
N ALA A 438 -9.09 6.30 -8.92
CA ALA A 438 -9.07 7.74 -9.08
C ALA A 438 -8.19 8.20 -10.27
N TYR A 439 -6.98 7.65 -10.36
CA TYR A 439 -6.04 8.00 -11.44
C TYR A 439 -6.38 7.30 -12.77
N ASP A 440 -6.91 6.07 -12.75
CA ASP A 440 -7.44 5.44 -13.95
C ASP A 440 -8.57 6.28 -14.56
N MET A 441 -9.47 6.83 -13.73
CA MET A 441 -10.53 7.75 -14.16
C MET A 441 -9.95 9.04 -14.74
N LEU A 442 -8.86 9.58 -14.15
CA LEU A 442 -8.14 10.73 -14.71
C LEU A 442 -7.69 10.45 -16.15
N TYR A 443 -6.98 9.34 -16.39
CA TYR A 443 -6.46 9.00 -17.72
C TYR A 443 -7.57 8.65 -18.71
N LEU A 444 -8.62 7.93 -18.27
CA LEU A 444 -9.73 7.57 -19.15
C LEU A 444 -10.47 8.82 -19.63
N TYR A 445 -10.76 9.78 -18.74
CA TYR A 445 -11.36 11.05 -19.13
C TYR A 445 -10.41 11.91 -19.99
N LEU A 446 -9.11 11.92 -19.71
CA LEU A 446 -8.12 12.62 -20.54
C LEU A 446 -8.02 12.04 -21.96
N GLN A 447 -8.11 10.71 -22.11
CA GLN A 447 -8.18 10.05 -23.41
C GLN A 447 -9.36 10.59 -24.22
N ASP A 448 -10.49 10.79 -23.56
CA ASP A 448 -11.70 11.38 -24.15
C ASP A 448 -11.69 12.90 -24.19
N GLY A 449 -10.57 13.55 -23.89
CA GLY A 449 -10.47 15.01 -23.82
C GLY A 449 -11.49 15.68 -22.90
N ILE A 450 -11.90 14.96 -21.85
CA ILE A 450 -12.75 15.44 -20.78
C ILE A 450 -11.84 15.87 -19.63
N PRO A 451 -11.85 17.16 -19.25
CA PRO A 451 -11.07 17.65 -18.14
C PRO A 451 -11.64 17.14 -16.82
N VAL A 452 -10.76 16.52 -16.04
CA VAL A 452 -11.03 16.09 -14.67
C VAL A 452 -9.88 16.52 -13.78
N SER A 453 -10.18 16.81 -12.51
CA SER A 453 -9.17 17.04 -11.48
C SER A 453 -9.37 16.09 -10.32
N ILE A 454 -8.29 15.54 -9.77
CA ILE A 454 -8.33 14.69 -8.57
C ILE A 454 -7.77 15.47 -7.39
N ASN A 455 -8.53 15.50 -6.29
CA ASN A 455 -8.10 16.01 -5.00
C ASN A 455 -8.04 14.86 -4.00
N LYS A 456 -6.98 14.80 -3.21
CA LYS A 456 -6.84 13.86 -2.09
C LYS A 456 -7.18 14.55 -0.78
N ASP A 457 -7.93 13.87 0.07
CA ASP A 457 -8.14 14.23 1.48
C ASP A 457 -7.88 13.00 2.38
N ASP A 458 -8.10 13.14 3.69
CA ASP A 458 -7.85 12.06 4.66
C ASP A 458 -8.76 10.83 4.47
N ASN A 459 -9.88 11.00 3.77
CA ASN A 459 -10.89 9.94 3.59
C ASN A 459 -10.77 9.25 2.22
N GLY A 460 -10.15 9.88 1.22
CA GLY A 460 -9.96 9.29 -0.11
C GLY A 460 -9.66 10.32 -1.20
N PHE A 461 -10.16 10.04 -2.40
CA PHE A 461 -9.93 10.82 -3.61
C PHE A 461 -11.25 11.36 -4.15
N SER A 462 -11.38 12.68 -4.19
CA SER A 462 -12.49 13.37 -4.86
C SER A 462 -12.10 13.77 -6.28
N GLY A 463 -12.82 13.27 -7.27
CA GLY A 463 -12.68 13.69 -8.67
C GLY A 463 -13.71 14.74 -9.06
N PHE A 464 -13.32 15.73 -9.86
CA PHE A 464 -14.21 16.76 -10.39
C PHE A 464 -14.12 16.79 -11.92
N VAL A 465 -15.19 16.37 -12.58
CA VAL A 465 -15.29 16.26 -14.05
C VAL A 465 -16.11 17.42 -14.58
N LEU A 466 -15.58 18.17 -15.55
CA LEU A 466 -16.33 19.25 -16.19
C LEU A 466 -17.42 18.69 -17.09
N ALA A 467 -18.63 19.25 -16.99
CA ALA A 467 -19.77 18.81 -17.79
C ALA A 467 -19.70 19.23 -19.27
N ASP A 468 -18.91 20.26 -19.58
CA ASP A 468 -18.75 20.80 -20.94
C ASP A 468 -17.29 21.20 -21.20
N ARG A 469 -16.71 20.70 -22.29
CA ARG A 469 -15.34 21.03 -22.74
C ARG A 469 -15.16 22.52 -23.05
N LYS A 470 -16.22 23.28 -23.36
CA LYS A 470 -16.15 24.74 -23.56
C LYS A 470 -15.87 25.51 -22.27
N GLN A 471 -16.08 24.89 -21.11
CA GLN A 471 -15.83 25.50 -19.81
C GLN A 471 -14.37 25.38 -19.34
N ILE A 472 -13.50 24.79 -20.16
CA ILE A 472 -12.06 24.73 -19.85
C ILE A 472 -11.48 26.14 -19.87
N ARG A 473 -11.10 26.63 -18.69
CA ARG A 473 -10.30 27.85 -18.54
C ARG A 473 -8.84 27.54 -18.87
N GLY A 474 -8.27 28.24 -19.84
CA GLY A 474 -6.89 28.07 -20.29
C GLY A 474 -6.69 28.62 -21.71
N ILE A 475 -5.46 28.55 -22.22
CA ILE A 475 -5.11 29.01 -23.57
C ILE A 475 -4.88 27.80 -24.44
N ARG A 476 -5.72 27.61 -25.47
CA ARG A 476 -5.51 26.55 -26.46
C ARG A 476 -4.28 26.83 -27.31
N TYR A 477 -3.47 25.79 -27.52
CA TYR A 477 -2.29 25.80 -28.38
C TYR A 477 -2.06 24.38 -28.91
N GLY A 478 -2.17 24.17 -30.23
CA GLY A 478 -2.21 22.83 -30.82
C GLY A 478 -3.38 21.99 -30.29
N SER A 479 -3.11 20.72 -29.98
CA SER A 479 -4.03 19.80 -29.28
C SER A 479 -3.85 19.82 -27.74
N SER A 480 -3.23 20.88 -27.22
CA SER A 480 -2.94 21.08 -25.81
C SER A 480 -3.54 22.37 -25.25
N ILE A 481 -3.55 22.49 -23.93
CA ILE A 481 -3.99 23.72 -23.23
C ILE A 481 -2.93 24.17 -22.23
N GLY A 482 -2.55 25.45 -22.32
CA GLY A 482 -1.76 26.14 -21.32
C GLY A 482 -2.64 26.61 -20.15
N LYS A 483 -2.36 26.15 -18.93
CA LYS A 483 -3.11 26.53 -17.72
C LYS A 483 -2.26 27.28 -16.72
N LYS A 484 -2.83 28.32 -16.11
CA LYS A 484 -2.20 29.05 -15.00
C LYS A 484 -1.88 28.10 -13.85
N ILE A 485 -0.72 28.33 -13.26
CA ILE A 485 -0.13 27.54 -12.19
C ILE A 485 -0.38 28.24 -10.85
N VAL A 486 -0.59 27.46 -9.79
CA VAL A 486 -0.43 27.89 -8.41
C VAL A 486 0.88 27.27 -7.90
N TYR A 487 1.92 28.08 -7.76
CA TYR A 487 3.23 27.65 -7.28
C TYR A 487 3.24 27.65 -5.74
N ASN A 488 3.61 26.53 -5.13
CA ASN A 488 3.90 26.45 -3.70
C ASN A 488 5.41 26.30 -3.49
N ARG A 489 5.94 27.06 -2.50
CA ARG A 489 7.38 27.15 -2.16
C ARG A 489 8.09 25.80 -2.16
N SER A 490 9.35 25.80 -2.59
CA SER A 490 10.17 24.61 -2.50
C SER A 490 10.39 24.16 -1.06
N TYR A 491 10.20 22.88 -0.78
CA TYR A 491 10.48 22.27 0.52
C TYR A 491 11.59 21.23 0.39
N PRO A 492 12.43 21.04 1.41
CA PRO A 492 13.34 19.90 1.45
C PRO A 492 12.54 18.61 1.58
N SER A 493 12.83 17.63 0.73
CA SER A 493 12.32 16.26 0.86
C SER A 493 13.45 15.26 0.57
N GLN A 494 13.36 14.07 1.15
CA GLN A 494 14.21 12.93 0.83
C GLN A 494 13.35 11.90 0.15
N GLU A 495 13.33 11.92 -1.19
CA GLU A 495 12.35 11.21 -2.00
C GLU A 495 13.03 10.43 -3.12
N GLU A 496 12.50 9.26 -3.43
CA GLU A 496 12.87 8.54 -4.65
C GLU A 496 12.14 9.18 -5.83
N VAL A 497 12.92 9.74 -6.73
CA VAL A 497 12.48 10.38 -7.96
C VAL A 497 12.62 9.37 -9.07
N TYR A 498 11.49 8.99 -9.64
CA TYR A 498 11.49 8.23 -10.88
C TYR A 498 11.65 9.22 -12.03
N ASP A 499 12.27 8.80 -13.13
CA ASP A 499 12.34 9.57 -14.37
C ASP A 499 12.23 8.60 -15.55
N LEU A 500 11.64 9.05 -16.67
CA LEU A 500 11.56 8.26 -17.89
C LEU A 500 12.49 8.85 -18.94
N CYS A 501 13.34 8.01 -19.54
CA CYS A 501 14.05 8.38 -20.75
C CYS A 501 13.13 8.17 -21.94
N LEU A 502 12.73 9.26 -22.60
CA LEU A 502 11.91 9.21 -23.81
C LEU A 502 12.78 9.56 -25.01
N GLY A 503 12.56 8.93 -26.16
CA GLY A 503 13.24 9.39 -27.38
C GLY A 503 12.95 8.64 -28.67
N ASN A 504 13.40 9.28 -29.76
CA ASN A 504 14.07 8.67 -30.91
C ASN A 504 15.55 9.04 -30.77
N LYS A 505 16.50 8.18 -31.19
CA LYS A 505 17.95 8.37 -30.97
C LYS A 505 18.55 9.70 -31.49
N ASP A 506 17.81 10.51 -32.25
CA ASP A 506 18.33 11.62 -33.06
C ASP A 506 17.60 12.99 -32.91
N GLU A 507 16.70 13.21 -31.94
CA GLU A 507 15.99 14.52 -31.81
C GLU A 507 16.06 15.14 -30.40
N GLU A 508 16.35 16.45 -30.34
CA GLU A 508 16.35 17.31 -29.13
C GLU A 508 14.95 17.58 -28.53
N ASP A 509 13.89 17.00 -29.11
CA ASP A 509 12.48 17.30 -28.79
C ASP A 509 11.83 16.25 -27.85
N ASN A 510 12.44 15.99 -26.69
CA ASN A 510 11.94 15.00 -25.73
C ASN A 510 11.52 15.65 -24.40
N PHE A 511 10.30 16.18 -24.30
CA PHE A 511 9.73 16.54 -23.00
C PHE A 511 8.24 16.23 -22.92
N LEU A 512 7.86 15.50 -21.88
CA LEU A 512 6.48 15.38 -21.43
C LEU A 512 6.42 15.88 -20.00
N VAL A 513 5.54 16.85 -19.79
CA VAL A 513 5.12 17.33 -18.47
C VAL A 513 4.26 16.24 -17.83
N ASN A 514 4.84 15.44 -16.94
CA ASN A 514 4.16 14.81 -15.78
C ASN A 514 5.24 14.16 -14.89
N GLY A 515 5.94 14.98 -14.12
CA GLY A 515 6.80 14.51 -13.04
C GLY A 515 5.99 14.13 -11.80
N ILE A 516 5.71 12.83 -11.68
CA ILE A 516 6.19 11.90 -10.63
C ILE A 516 6.18 12.39 -9.17
N PHE A 517 5.58 11.60 -8.24
CA PHE A 517 6.24 10.97 -7.06
C PHE A 517 5.47 9.78 -6.48
N VAL A 518 6.20 8.85 -5.87
CA VAL A 518 5.72 7.88 -4.87
C VAL A 518 6.64 8.00 -3.66
N HIS A 519 6.07 8.17 -2.45
CA HIS A 519 6.89 8.21 -1.24
C HIS A 519 7.11 6.79 -0.70
N ASN A 520 8.34 6.49 -0.31
CA ASN A 520 8.66 5.44 0.66
C ASN A 520 9.16 6.16 1.92
N THR A 521 8.79 5.70 3.13
CA THR A 521 9.21 6.39 4.36
C THR A 521 10.66 6.07 4.72
N PHE A 522 11.14 4.87 4.39
CA PHE A 522 12.56 4.49 4.47
C PHE A 522 13.38 4.97 3.26
N SER A 523 14.39 5.81 3.51
CA SER A 523 15.35 6.27 2.50
C SER A 523 16.74 5.62 2.72
N PRO A 524 17.23 4.78 1.78
CA PRO A 524 18.56 4.17 1.88
C PRO A 524 19.69 5.19 1.99
N GLY A 525 19.66 6.27 1.21
CA GLY A 525 20.69 7.31 1.25
C GLY A 525 20.77 8.03 2.60
N ARG A 526 19.62 8.29 3.22
CA ARG A 526 19.56 8.84 4.58
C ARG A 526 20.10 7.85 5.62
N PHE A 527 19.79 6.58 5.46
CA PHE A 527 20.31 5.51 6.31
C PHE A 527 21.83 5.42 6.24
N GLU A 528 22.39 5.45 5.02
CA GLU A 528 23.83 5.46 4.76
C GLU A 528 24.52 6.72 5.30
N GLU A 529 23.91 7.90 5.14
CA GLU A 529 24.42 9.15 5.70
C GLU A 529 24.58 9.05 7.23
N MET A 530 23.52 8.60 7.91
CA MET A 530 23.52 8.43 9.36
C MET A 530 24.53 7.37 9.81
N ALA A 531 24.63 6.25 9.08
CA ALA A 531 25.58 5.17 9.37
C ALA A 531 27.03 5.62 9.22
N LYS A 532 27.34 6.31 8.13
CA LYS A 532 28.67 6.88 7.85
C LYS A 532 29.08 7.86 8.95
N ALA A 533 28.15 8.70 9.41
CA ALA A 533 28.41 9.67 10.47
C ALA A 533 28.78 9.03 11.83
N VAL A 534 28.45 7.76 12.05
CA VAL A 534 28.82 7.01 13.27
C VAL A 534 29.86 5.92 13.03
N GLY A 535 30.48 5.89 11.85
CA GLY A 535 31.55 4.96 11.48
C GLY A 535 31.07 3.54 11.17
N VAL A 536 29.83 3.39 10.69
CA VAL A 536 29.28 2.08 10.28
C VAL A 536 29.25 2.01 8.75
N THR A 537 29.91 1.00 8.20
CA THR A 537 29.77 0.61 6.79
C THR A 537 28.67 -0.43 6.68
N ILE A 538 27.73 -0.23 5.76
CA ILE A 538 26.59 -1.12 5.56
C ILE A 538 26.88 -2.03 4.38
N ASP A 539 26.62 -3.32 4.56
CA ASP A 539 26.51 -4.29 3.47
C ASP A 539 25.01 -4.55 3.23
N GLY A 540 24.43 -3.88 2.25
CA GLY A 540 22.97 -3.92 2.01
C GLY A 540 22.40 -5.32 1.77
N ASP A 541 23.18 -6.21 1.15
CA ASP A 541 22.72 -7.56 0.81
C ASP A 541 22.77 -8.52 2.01
N ASN A 542 23.68 -8.26 2.95
CA ASN A 542 23.91 -9.15 4.08
C ASN A 542 23.42 -8.60 5.42
N ASP A 543 23.29 -7.29 5.58
CA ASP A 543 22.88 -6.65 6.84
C ASP A 543 21.37 -6.62 7.05
N PHE A 544 20.59 -6.74 5.97
CA PHE A 544 19.14 -6.56 5.96
C PHE A 544 18.36 -7.74 5.37
N ILE A 545 17.21 -7.99 5.97
CA ILE A 545 16.04 -8.54 5.27
C ILE A 545 15.06 -7.38 5.13
N PHE A 546 14.91 -6.87 3.91
CA PHE A 546 14.02 -5.75 3.63
C PHE A 546 12.75 -6.24 2.92
N ILE A 547 11.58 -5.96 3.51
CA ILE A 547 10.29 -6.20 2.87
C ILE A 547 9.68 -4.84 2.47
N PRO A 548 9.52 -4.57 1.17
CA PRO A 548 8.96 -3.31 0.70
C PRO A 548 7.45 -3.20 0.96
N SER A 549 6.91 -1.97 0.92
CA SER A 549 5.49 -1.64 1.12
C SER A 549 4.56 -2.42 0.19
N THR A 550 5.01 -2.74 -1.02
CA THR A 550 4.31 -3.58 -2.00
C THR A 550 3.99 -4.99 -1.46
N GLY A 551 4.81 -5.52 -0.55
CA GLY A 551 4.62 -6.80 0.13
C GLY A 551 3.66 -6.77 1.33
N SER A 552 3.26 -5.58 1.81
CA SER A 552 2.55 -5.40 3.08
C SER A 552 1.27 -4.56 2.97
N SER A 553 0.67 -4.48 1.78
CA SER A 553 -0.46 -3.59 1.44
C SER A 553 -1.79 -3.84 2.16
N THR A 554 -1.91 -4.94 2.90
CA THR A 554 -3.09 -5.25 3.73
C THR A 554 -2.63 -5.86 5.06
N PRO A 555 -3.45 -5.86 6.13
CA PRO A 555 -3.10 -6.51 7.39
C PRO A 555 -2.73 -7.99 7.20
N TYR A 556 -3.42 -8.70 6.30
CA TYR A 556 -3.06 -10.08 6.01
C TYR A 556 -1.68 -10.21 5.35
N MET A 557 -1.38 -9.38 4.35
CA MET A 557 -0.07 -9.38 3.67
C MET A 557 1.07 -8.91 4.59
N GLN A 558 0.80 -7.94 5.46
CA GLN A 558 1.72 -7.51 6.50
C GLN A 558 2.04 -8.66 7.48
N TYR A 559 1.04 -9.46 7.88
CA TYR A 559 1.26 -10.65 8.71
C TYR A 559 2.14 -11.70 8.00
N LEU A 560 1.85 -11.99 6.72
CA LEU A 560 2.66 -12.90 5.92
C LEU A 560 4.09 -12.40 5.73
N SER A 561 4.29 -11.09 5.66
CA SER A 561 5.62 -10.48 5.58
C SER A 561 6.47 -10.78 6.81
N TYR A 562 5.87 -10.80 8.00
CA TYR A 562 6.57 -11.26 9.21
C TYR A 562 7.00 -12.72 9.06
N GLN A 563 6.07 -13.58 8.67
CA GLN A 563 6.33 -15.02 8.53
C GLN A 563 7.42 -15.28 7.49
N ARG A 564 7.39 -14.58 6.36
CA ARG A 564 8.39 -14.71 5.30
C ARG A 564 9.76 -14.21 5.76
N ALA A 565 9.83 -13.07 6.45
CA ALA A 565 11.08 -12.55 6.98
C ALA A 565 11.71 -13.51 8.01
N ILE A 566 10.90 -14.07 8.91
CA ILE A 566 11.36 -15.07 9.88
C ILE A 566 11.75 -16.38 9.20
N GLN A 567 11.03 -16.82 8.17
CA GLN A 567 11.43 -17.96 7.37
C GLN A 567 12.82 -17.76 6.74
N ILE A 568 13.06 -16.60 6.12
CA ILE A 568 14.38 -16.26 5.53
C ILE A 568 15.46 -16.22 6.62
N MET A 569 15.17 -15.62 7.78
CA MET A 569 16.08 -15.59 8.93
C MET A 569 16.50 -17.00 9.34
N LEU A 570 15.56 -17.95 9.41
CA LEU A 570 15.83 -19.33 9.78
C LEU A 570 16.58 -20.10 8.69
N GLU A 571 16.13 -19.98 7.43
CA GLU A 571 16.75 -20.63 6.26
C GLU A 571 18.22 -20.22 6.10
N LYS A 572 18.50 -18.92 6.21
CA LYS A 572 19.84 -18.35 6.10
C LYS A 572 20.62 -18.36 7.42
N LYS A 573 20.00 -18.83 8.52
CA LYS A 573 20.59 -18.85 9.88
C LYS A 573 21.14 -17.48 10.31
N LEU A 574 20.39 -16.41 10.01
CA LEU A 574 20.78 -15.05 10.31
C LEU A 574 20.50 -14.72 11.79
N ASP A 575 21.48 -14.12 12.46
CA ASP A 575 21.29 -13.57 13.80
C ASP A 575 20.74 -12.15 13.71
N VAL A 576 19.42 -12.01 13.84
CA VAL A 576 18.71 -10.73 13.76
C VAL A 576 18.57 -10.13 15.16
N GLY A 577 18.85 -8.83 15.31
CA GLY A 577 18.72 -8.10 16.58
C GLY A 577 17.55 -7.12 16.64
N LEU A 578 16.98 -6.75 15.49
CA LEU A 578 15.90 -5.76 15.39
C LEU A 578 14.91 -6.12 14.28
N ILE A 579 13.62 -5.99 14.59
CA ILE A 579 12.53 -5.93 13.61
C ILE A 579 11.94 -4.52 13.67
N VAL A 580 11.84 -3.86 12.52
CA VAL A 580 11.09 -2.60 12.36
C VAL A 580 9.87 -2.85 11.48
N VAL A 581 8.71 -2.37 11.92
CA VAL A 581 7.49 -2.30 11.10
C VAL A 581 7.10 -0.82 10.94
N ASP A 582 7.36 -0.26 9.75
CA ASP A 582 7.20 1.17 9.44
C ASP A 582 6.16 1.38 8.31
N SER A 583 4.92 1.80 8.58
CA SER A 583 4.26 1.93 9.88
C SER A 583 3.27 0.83 10.21
N PHE A 584 3.38 0.27 11.41
CA PHE A 584 2.57 -0.87 11.85
C PHE A 584 1.08 -0.68 11.60
N ASN A 585 0.54 0.52 11.87
CA ASN A 585 -0.89 0.78 11.79
C ASN A 585 -1.38 1.31 10.42
N ALA A 586 -0.51 1.45 9.41
CA ALA A 586 -0.89 1.93 8.09
C ALA A 586 -1.92 1.04 7.40
N SER A 587 -1.61 -0.26 7.26
CA SER A 587 -2.49 -1.20 6.55
C SER A 587 -3.80 -1.43 7.32
N PHE A 588 -3.78 -1.36 8.65
CA PHE A 588 -4.97 -1.49 9.49
C PHE A 588 -5.88 -0.29 9.34
N ARG A 589 -5.30 0.92 9.28
CA ARG A 589 -6.06 2.14 9.03
C ARG A 589 -6.74 2.13 7.68
N GLU A 590 -6.02 1.67 6.66
CA GLU A 590 -6.57 1.59 5.32
C GLU A 590 -7.64 0.48 5.22
N PHE A 591 -7.40 -0.69 5.80
CA PHE A 591 -8.26 -1.86 5.62
C PHE A 591 -9.52 -1.86 6.52
N TYR A 592 -9.42 -1.36 7.76
CA TYR A 592 -10.51 -1.35 8.73
C TYR A 592 -11.10 0.05 8.89
N SER A 593 -11.87 0.48 7.88
CA SER A 593 -12.67 1.71 7.91
C SER A 593 -14.07 1.45 8.48
N GLY A 594 -14.54 2.27 9.42
CA GLY A 594 -15.88 2.15 10.03
C GLY A 594 -15.86 1.65 11.48
N ARG A 595 -16.87 2.02 12.28
CA ARG A 595 -16.93 1.67 13.71
C ARG A 595 -17.33 0.21 13.95
N GLU A 596 -18.09 -0.35 13.03
CA GLU A 596 -18.54 -1.75 13.02
C GLU A 596 -17.38 -2.74 12.89
N MET A 597 -16.26 -2.32 12.30
CA MET A 597 -15.06 -3.13 12.09
C MET A 597 -14.08 -3.11 13.29
N LEU A 598 -14.37 -2.35 14.36
CA LEU A 598 -13.49 -2.23 15.51
C LEU A 598 -13.14 -3.58 16.17
N PRO A 599 -14.09 -4.52 16.38
CA PRO A 599 -13.77 -5.82 16.98
C PRO A 599 -12.89 -6.70 16.08
N ASP A 600 -13.09 -6.66 14.77
CA ASP A 600 -12.29 -7.44 13.82
C ASP A 600 -10.89 -6.85 13.65
N ARG A 601 -10.79 -5.52 13.60
CA ARG A 601 -9.50 -4.81 13.66
C ARG A 601 -8.72 -5.18 14.91
N ALA A 602 -9.38 -5.09 16.07
CA ALA A 602 -8.81 -5.43 17.37
C ALA A 602 -8.26 -6.87 17.40
N ARG A 603 -9.03 -7.84 16.90
CA ARG A 603 -8.62 -9.24 16.82
C ARG A 603 -7.42 -9.43 15.90
N GLU A 604 -7.40 -8.75 14.76
CA GLU A 604 -6.31 -8.83 13.80
C GLU A 604 -5.03 -8.14 14.33
N GLU A 605 -5.14 -6.95 14.93
CA GLU A 605 -4.03 -6.26 15.59
C GLU A 605 -3.40 -7.14 16.68
N ALA A 606 -4.23 -7.76 17.53
CA ALA A 606 -3.75 -8.68 18.57
C ALA A 606 -3.02 -9.90 17.98
N ARG A 607 -3.47 -10.43 16.83
CA ARG A 607 -2.81 -11.54 16.13
C ARG A 607 -1.39 -11.15 15.69
N HIS A 608 -1.22 -9.94 15.16
CA HIS A 608 0.09 -9.44 14.73
C HIS A 608 1.01 -9.16 15.90
N LEU A 609 0.52 -8.42 16.90
CA LEU A 609 1.29 -8.05 18.09
C LEU A 609 1.73 -9.31 18.86
N GLY A 610 0.84 -10.29 19.02
CA GLY A 610 1.18 -11.56 19.65
C GLY A 610 2.18 -12.40 18.87
N TYR A 611 2.14 -12.37 17.54
CA TYR A 611 3.17 -13.02 16.74
C TYR A 611 4.54 -12.35 16.93
N LEU A 612 4.60 -11.02 16.81
CA LEU A 612 5.83 -10.26 16.96
C LEU A 612 6.41 -10.35 18.38
N ASP A 613 5.56 -10.35 19.40
CA ASP A 613 5.97 -10.51 20.81
C ASP A 613 6.62 -11.88 21.04
N ASN A 614 5.99 -12.95 20.58
CA ASN A 614 6.56 -14.30 20.64
C ASN A 614 7.90 -14.40 19.91
N ILE A 615 8.01 -13.81 18.72
CA ILE A 615 9.27 -13.76 17.96
C ILE A 615 10.33 -12.96 18.72
N SER A 616 9.95 -11.84 19.32
CA SER A 616 10.85 -10.98 20.09
C SER A 616 11.47 -11.70 21.28
N ALA A 617 10.65 -12.43 22.05
CA ALA A 617 11.06 -13.20 23.21
C ALA A 617 11.90 -14.41 22.81
N LYS A 618 11.49 -15.14 21.76
CA LYS A 618 12.17 -16.37 21.33
C LYS A 618 13.60 -16.14 20.81
N TYR A 619 13.82 -15.04 20.09
CA TYR A 619 15.10 -14.77 19.42
C TYR A 619 15.88 -13.59 20.03
N ASN A 620 15.43 -13.10 21.18
CA ASN A 620 16.04 -11.95 21.87
C ASN A 620 16.17 -10.73 20.91
N ILE A 621 15.06 -10.38 20.27
CA ILE A 621 14.95 -9.31 19.26
C ILE A 621 14.24 -8.10 19.88
N ALA A 622 14.70 -6.89 19.57
CA ALA A 622 13.89 -5.68 19.80
C ALA A 622 12.91 -5.49 18.64
N VAL A 623 11.66 -5.15 18.91
CA VAL A 623 10.66 -4.83 17.88
C VAL A 623 10.27 -3.37 18.00
N ILE A 624 10.39 -2.60 16.91
CA ILE A 624 9.94 -1.21 16.83
C ILE A 624 8.77 -1.13 15.86
N LEU A 625 7.65 -0.61 16.36
CA LEU A 625 6.43 -0.34 15.61
C LEU A 625 6.27 1.16 15.52
N THR A 626 6.23 1.72 14.30
CA THR A 626 5.85 3.12 14.14
C THR A 626 4.33 3.20 13.95
N GLY A 627 3.70 4.20 14.55
CA GLY A 627 2.26 4.36 14.50
C GLY A 627 1.84 5.82 14.33
N GLN A 628 0.96 6.07 13.38
CA GLN A 628 0.32 7.38 13.26
C GLN A 628 -0.76 7.58 14.33
N VAL A 629 -1.02 8.83 14.68
CA VAL A 629 -2.01 9.23 15.69
C VAL A 629 -3.26 9.85 15.03
N MET A 630 -4.41 9.73 15.69
CA MET A 630 -5.67 10.33 15.29
C MET A 630 -6.09 11.45 16.23
N GLY A 631 -6.72 12.48 15.66
CA GLY A 631 -7.32 13.57 16.44
C GLY A 631 -8.49 13.08 17.30
N ILE A 632 -8.60 13.64 18.50
CA ILE A 632 -9.75 13.45 19.38
C ILE A 632 -10.62 14.71 19.27
N PRO A 633 -11.90 14.62 18.85
CA PRO A 633 -12.73 15.82 18.66
C PRO A 633 -13.06 16.57 19.95
N ASP A 634 -13.11 15.85 21.09
CA ASP A 634 -13.51 16.39 22.38
C ASP A 634 -12.31 16.89 23.21
N PRO A 635 -12.32 18.14 23.72
CA PRO A 635 -11.25 18.67 24.56
C PRO A 635 -10.98 17.89 25.85
N GLY A 636 -12.02 17.30 26.46
CA GLY A 636 -11.87 16.44 27.65
C GLY A 636 -11.13 15.15 27.32
N GLY A 637 -11.47 14.53 26.19
CA GLY A 637 -10.76 13.38 25.64
C GLY A 637 -9.29 13.68 25.28
N GLN A 638 -9.01 14.85 24.69
CA GLN A 638 -7.63 15.29 24.42
C GLN A 638 -6.82 15.46 25.72
N LEU A 639 -7.43 16.03 26.76
CA LEU A 639 -6.80 16.17 28.07
C LEU A 639 -6.52 14.81 28.69
N GLY A 640 -7.50 13.89 28.64
CA GLY A 640 -7.34 12.52 29.12
C GLY A 640 -6.20 11.78 28.41
N GLU A 641 -6.09 11.90 27.09
CA GLU A 641 -5.00 11.29 26.32
C GLU A 641 -3.64 11.92 26.64
N ARG A 642 -3.57 13.24 26.80
CA ARG A 642 -2.34 13.93 27.22
C ARG A 642 -1.88 13.47 28.59
N VAL A 643 -2.82 13.30 29.52
CA VAL A 643 -2.56 12.74 30.86
C VAL A 643 -2.13 11.29 30.77
N LYS A 644 -2.55 10.50 29.79
CA LYS A 644 -2.13 9.09 29.62
C LYS A 644 -0.79 8.91 28.90
N THR A 645 -0.53 9.68 27.86
CA THR A 645 0.58 9.40 26.93
C THR A 645 1.50 10.58 26.63
N GLY A 646 1.15 11.77 27.12
CA GLY A 646 1.92 12.99 26.89
C GLY A 646 1.56 13.71 25.59
N HIS A 647 0.76 13.06 24.73
CA HIS A 647 0.31 13.60 23.46
C HIS A 647 -1.19 13.90 23.50
N THR A 648 -1.67 14.89 22.75
CA THR A 648 -3.11 15.22 22.64
C THR A 648 -3.89 14.31 21.68
N LYS A 649 -3.23 13.32 21.06
CA LYS A 649 -3.77 12.45 20.01
C LYS A 649 -3.49 10.99 20.36
N VAL A 650 -4.46 10.13 20.04
CA VAL A 650 -4.40 8.69 20.33
C VAL A 650 -3.73 7.95 19.18
N ALA A 651 -2.98 6.88 19.44
CA ALA A 651 -2.48 6.03 18.36
C ALA A 651 -3.65 5.40 17.59
N TYR A 652 -3.54 5.32 16.26
CA TYR A 652 -4.47 4.51 15.48
C TYR A 652 -4.29 3.05 15.87
N GLY A 653 -5.37 2.40 16.33
CA GLY A 653 -5.40 1.05 16.93
C GLY A 653 -5.96 1.04 18.36
N GLY A 654 -5.87 2.16 19.08
CA GLY A 654 -6.46 2.32 20.41
C GLY A 654 -5.77 1.47 21.49
N ASP A 655 -6.51 1.07 22.52
CA ASP A 655 -5.95 0.49 23.74
C ASP A 655 -5.21 -0.85 23.54
N ILE A 656 -5.51 -1.60 22.47
CA ILE A 656 -4.82 -2.87 22.19
C ILE A 656 -3.32 -2.67 21.95
N LEU A 657 -2.96 -1.62 21.23
CA LEU A 657 -1.56 -1.25 21.04
C LEU A 657 -0.89 -0.93 22.37
N PHE A 658 -1.58 -0.22 23.26
CA PHE A 658 -1.05 0.14 24.57
C PHE A 658 -0.92 -1.06 25.51
N HIS A 659 -1.80 -2.06 25.40
CA HIS A 659 -1.71 -3.26 26.22
C HIS A 659 -0.58 -4.22 25.82
N TRP A 660 -0.25 -4.30 24.53
CA TRP A 660 0.77 -5.23 24.03
C TRP A 660 2.16 -4.62 23.93
N CYS A 661 2.27 -3.33 23.65
CA CYS A 661 3.58 -2.69 23.52
C CYS A 661 4.22 -2.46 24.88
N THR A 662 5.40 -3.05 25.10
CA THR A 662 6.15 -2.96 26.36
C THR A 662 6.64 -1.54 26.65
N TYR A 663 7.04 -0.80 25.62
CA TYR A 663 7.45 0.60 25.73
C TYR A 663 6.60 1.46 24.79
N ILE A 664 5.99 2.51 25.32
CA ILE A 664 5.18 3.45 24.52
C ILE A 664 5.85 4.82 24.55
N ILE A 665 6.25 5.31 23.38
CA ILE A 665 6.98 6.56 23.24
C ILE A 665 6.18 7.49 22.32
N SER A 666 5.75 8.62 22.87
CA SER A 666 5.10 9.69 22.12
C SER A 666 6.14 10.69 21.63
N LEU A 667 6.08 11.08 20.36
CA LEU A 667 7.01 12.02 19.73
C LEU A 667 6.27 13.28 19.23
N ASP A 668 6.77 14.44 19.63
CA ASP A 668 6.33 15.74 19.18
C ASP A 668 7.51 16.56 18.61
N GLN A 669 7.32 17.19 17.45
CA GLN A 669 8.29 18.13 16.90
C GLN A 669 8.02 19.53 17.45
N MET A 670 8.97 20.08 18.21
CA MET A 670 8.81 21.35 18.93
C MET A 670 9.13 22.57 18.06
N SER A 671 9.95 22.40 17.01
CA SER A 671 10.27 23.44 16.03
C SER A 671 10.43 22.83 14.63
N SER A 672 9.90 23.54 13.63
CA SER A 672 10.00 23.18 12.20
C SER A 672 11.28 23.70 11.52
N GLU A 673 12.14 24.42 12.24
CA GLU A 673 13.38 24.98 11.69
C GLU A 673 14.53 23.95 11.57
N LYS A 674 15.55 24.27 10.77
CA LYS A 674 16.73 23.40 10.57
C LYS A 674 17.47 23.19 11.89
N GLY A 675 17.56 21.94 12.33
CA GLY A 675 18.08 21.61 13.67
C GLY A 675 17.04 21.75 14.78
N GLY A 676 15.74 21.63 14.47
CA GLY A 676 14.65 21.64 15.44
C GLY A 676 14.85 20.67 16.61
N GLU A 677 14.09 20.88 17.68
CA GLU A 677 14.07 19.98 18.84
C GLU A 677 12.84 19.06 18.74
N TRP A 678 13.03 17.83 19.18
CA TRP A 678 11.95 16.86 19.37
C TRP A 678 11.79 16.60 20.85
N GLU A 679 10.54 16.51 21.31
CA GLU A 679 10.20 16.02 22.65
C GLU A 679 9.74 14.57 22.53
N ALA A 680 10.34 13.69 23.34
CA ALA A 680 9.86 12.33 23.53
C ALA A 680 9.27 12.20 24.93
N VAL A 681 8.12 11.54 25.02
CA VAL A 681 7.50 11.14 26.29
C VAL A 681 7.46 9.62 26.34
N LEU A 682 8.18 9.03 27.30
CA LEU A 682 7.99 7.63 27.65
C LEU A 682 6.69 7.52 28.45
N ALA A 683 5.62 7.13 27.77
CA ALA A 683 4.27 7.05 28.33
C ALA A 683 4.08 5.85 29.25
N ASP A 684 4.65 4.70 28.87
CA ASP A 684 4.54 3.44 29.60
C ASP A 684 5.80 2.59 29.43
N SER A 685 6.15 1.86 30.49
CA SER A 685 7.23 0.86 30.50
C SER A 685 7.17 -0.03 31.74
N PRO A 686 7.71 -1.26 31.72
CA PRO A 686 7.69 -2.16 32.86
C PRO A 686 8.66 -1.77 33.99
N ASP A 687 9.69 -0.96 33.68
CA ASP A 687 10.86 -0.77 34.55
C ASP A 687 11.26 0.70 34.76
N LYS A 688 10.64 1.64 34.06
CA LYS A 688 10.89 3.08 34.21
C LYS A 688 9.60 3.86 34.49
N PRO A 689 9.66 4.87 35.38
CA PRO A 689 8.54 5.79 35.54
C PRO A 689 8.37 6.61 34.26
N ARG A 690 7.15 7.10 34.06
CA ARG A 690 6.86 8.06 32.99
C ARG A 690 7.80 9.26 33.07
N ALA A 691 8.43 9.58 31.95
CA ALA A 691 9.38 10.68 31.86
C ALA A 691 9.33 11.31 30.47
N LYS A 692 9.92 12.49 30.34
CA LYS A 692 10.08 13.16 29.06
C LYS A 692 11.47 13.73 28.89
N CYS A 693 11.94 13.76 27.67
CA CYS A 693 13.23 14.36 27.32
C CYS A 693 13.11 15.09 25.99
N ARG A 694 14.14 15.88 25.67
CA ARG A 694 14.28 16.48 24.36
C ARG A 694 15.60 16.09 23.72
N PHE A 695 15.59 16.00 22.41
CA PHE A 695 16.72 15.59 21.59
C PHE A 695 16.64 16.26 20.21
N ARG A 696 17.66 16.06 19.38
CA ARG A 696 17.72 16.57 18.00
C ARG A 696 17.88 15.43 17.01
N ILE A 697 17.26 15.57 15.84
CA ILE A 697 17.51 14.74 14.67
C ILE A 697 18.30 15.61 13.67
N VAL A 698 19.58 15.28 13.48
CA VAL A 698 20.53 16.00 12.61
C VAL A 698 21.03 15.10 11.49
N SER A 699 21.88 15.61 10.58
CA SER A 699 22.48 14.79 9.51
C SER A 699 23.14 13.52 10.05
N ALA A 700 23.83 13.62 11.19
CA ALA A 700 24.46 12.48 11.87
C ALA A 700 23.49 11.53 12.59
N GLY A 701 22.18 11.79 12.56
CA GLY A 701 21.13 11.01 13.20
C GLY A 701 20.61 11.62 14.51
N VAL A 702 20.16 10.79 15.45
CA VAL A 702 19.62 11.23 16.74
C VAL A 702 20.77 11.65 17.66
N ARG A 703 20.70 12.84 18.27
CA ARG A 703 21.71 13.41 19.16
C ARG A 703 21.08 14.18 20.32
N ASP A 704 21.85 14.37 21.39
CA ASP A 704 21.46 15.24 22.49
C ASP A 704 21.41 16.72 22.09
N ILE A 705 20.64 17.50 22.84
CA ILE A 705 20.68 18.96 22.71
C ILE A 705 22.01 19.43 23.30
N ILE A 706 22.86 19.99 22.44
CA ILE A 706 24.05 20.72 22.87
C ILE A 706 23.54 21.97 23.60
N LYS A 707 23.79 22.04 24.90
CA LYS A 707 23.50 23.22 25.75
C LYS A 707 24.39 24.39 25.39
#